data_AF-A0AAN7DAR1-F1
#
_entry.id   AF-A0AAN7DAR1-F1
#
_cell.length_a   1.000
_cell.length_b   1.000
_cell.length_c   1.000
_cell.angle_alpha   90.00
_cell.angle_beta   90.00
_cell.angle_gamma   90.00
#
_symmetry.space_group_name_H-M   'P 1'
#
loop_
_entity.id
_entity.type
_entity.pdbx_description
1 polymer ?
#
loop_
_entity_poly.entity_id
_entity_poly.type
_entity_poly.pdbx_seq_one_letter_code
_entity_poly.pdbx_strand_id
1 'polypeptide(L)'
;MLTLYHNAPKQTRALDAIRKLKAYFERQGINEKEPLPNMQKIVDYCLKYPRLLRIRDSPLKYLHDPDLPYTVVHDWYIGIALDYLETSIFVLLEQWKSDYMKKRTDKKQIAQLFAKAVNDIYQCYEHTGLALSIPFPEGCALAAVELKEKVRNGSRALIKSKITYYFTDARNTFYTLTMHRIEALFKANQPSSSFAYLFSPHIMKFSGEELETKVQVFLDVLLPKLVDVFNLPDDILDNALNCEDVNDQDNAVDMNSWLMSTSSEDEDKSNDSKEALEAHIQTFSTVCEQLNNLNLTPNWTEILKEAVQKRLQSIDWEESADVSIVQIQLKWLHVLILPWLSHLIPKTDNIDTNWYNFLREKIKAEHVLYEVIYQAKIPEIFDIVLNYPDTECIIKDLHIIATKRGLLEDLRDSLMREIQSRLLHPGASAVDILQYHIDCIRSVSVIDPSCDIMESIIELIEHYLKTFRKDVTAGVVHLIRNAREYSNLQVKDDDIYVFKKSELNNEETPVDAVVVKEDKPAQLRRLQQKSKDSIAMLISACSSLKDFIKGYSDQLGHTLLSTSNYDTSEEILRLELLKRNFPPDTFLRCDIMLQDVADSRRLDTSVHLNNGVNPNVHAIIVSRKYWPGGNDEDEEDDLDDDYDMEDASNASIKLWPGQQESLEEYDQEFRKIKKSRKLKFLPTKGSIRLNLEFQSRTLTVDVSPEAATILSLFEGKEQTYSRNDIVTKVKVDKAVIVECLEFWMKMEVLELSADGHYQLIEE
;
A
#
# COMPACT_ATOMS: atom_id res chain seq x y z
N MET A 1 62.46 17.47 -13.70
CA MET A 1 62.18 18.93 -13.63
C MET A 1 60.77 19.27 -14.15
N LEU A 2 60.31 18.74 -15.29
CA LEU A 2 58.92 18.91 -15.77
C LEU A 2 57.85 18.21 -14.89
N THR A 3 58.20 17.11 -14.21
CA THR A 3 57.30 16.35 -13.32
C THR A 3 57.02 17.00 -11.96
N LEU A 4 57.91 17.88 -11.47
CA LEU A 4 57.70 18.64 -10.22
C LEU A 4 56.79 19.87 -10.45
N TYR A 5 56.74 20.39 -11.68
CA TYR A 5 55.94 21.55 -12.05
C TYR A 5 54.42 21.25 -12.07
N HIS A 6 54.05 20.04 -12.50
CA HIS A 6 52.65 19.59 -12.57
C HIS A 6 52.08 19.11 -11.22
N ASN A 7 52.86 19.06 -10.13
CA ASN A 7 52.43 18.66 -8.79
C ASN A 7 52.43 19.79 -7.75
N ALA A 8 52.88 20.99 -8.09
CA ALA A 8 52.87 22.15 -7.18
C ALA A 8 51.44 22.74 -7.02
N PRO A 9 51.07 23.36 -5.87
CA PRO A 9 49.77 24.03 -5.73
C PRO A 9 49.54 25.11 -6.81
N LYS A 10 48.30 25.31 -7.25
CA LYS A 10 47.98 26.18 -8.40
C LYS A 10 48.53 27.62 -8.24
N GLN A 11 48.55 28.15 -7.01
CA GLN A 11 49.12 29.46 -6.69
C GLN A 11 50.65 29.53 -6.88
N THR A 12 51.40 28.46 -6.58
CA THR A 12 52.85 28.45 -6.82
C THR A 12 53.20 28.32 -8.30
N ARG A 13 52.36 27.64 -9.10
CA ARG A 13 52.50 27.62 -10.57
C ARG A 13 52.21 28.97 -11.20
N ALA A 14 51.18 29.67 -10.74
CA ALA A 14 50.86 31.02 -11.21
C ALA A 14 51.99 32.01 -10.90
N LEU A 15 52.57 31.95 -9.70
CA LEU A 15 53.72 32.79 -9.32
C LEU A 15 55.00 32.46 -10.11
N ASP A 16 55.27 31.19 -10.40
CA ASP A 16 56.38 30.78 -11.25
C ASP A 16 56.15 31.18 -12.71
N ALA A 17 54.90 31.08 -13.20
CA ALA A 17 54.52 31.57 -14.52
C ALA A 17 54.72 33.09 -14.67
N ILE A 18 54.37 33.89 -13.65
CA ILE A 18 54.65 35.33 -13.61
C ILE A 18 56.16 35.60 -13.72
N ARG A 19 57.01 34.85 -12.99
CA ARG A 19 58.47 35.00 -13.05
C ARG A 19 59.03 34.64 -14.42
N LYS A 20 58.54 33.55 -15.04
CA LYS A 20 58.94 33.11 -16.38
C LYS A 20 58.51 34.07 -17.48
N LEU A 21 57.31 34.63 -17.38
CA LEU A 21 56.82 35.65 -18.32
C LEU A 21 57.63 36.94 -18.24
N LYS A 22 57.94 37.41 -17.03
CA LYS A 22 58.82 38.60 -16.83
C LYS A 22 60.20 38.37 -17.42
N ALA A 23 60.84 37.23 -17.12
CA ALA A 23 62.15 36.88 -17.67
C ALA A 23 62.14 36.72 -19.20
N TYR A 24 61.02 36.30 -19.80
CA TYR A 24 60.86 36.21 -21.25
C TYR A 24 60.75 37.61 -21.89
N PHE A 25 59.93 38.49 -21.33
CA PHE A 25 59.76 39.86 -21.84
C PHE A 25 61.02 40.72 -21.66
N GLU A 26 61.78 40.50 -20.59
CA GLU A 26 63.11 41.10 -20.39
C GLU A 26 64.10 40.70 -21.50
N ARG A 27 64.09 39.44 -21.94
CA ARG A 27 64.94 38.95 -23.05
C ARG A 27 64.55 39.53 -24.41
N GLN A 28 63.29 39.91 -24.59
CA GLN A 28 62.75 40.51 -25.83
C GLN A 28 62.86 42.04 -25.85
N GLY A 29 63.46 42.67 -24.83
CA GLY A 29 63.67 44.12 -24.77
C GLY A 29 62.42 44.96 -24.48
N ILE A 30 61.36 44.34 -23.95
CA ILE A 30 60.13 45.02 -23.54
C ILE A 30 60.34 45.60 -22.14
N ASN A 31 60.30 46.93 -22.04
CA ASN A 31 60.79 47.73 -20.90
C ASN A 31 60.03 47.47 -19.58
N GLU A 32 60.75 47.48 -18.44
CA GLU A 32 60.27 47.17 -17.06
C GLU A 32 59.08 48.02 -16.55
N LYS A 33 58.70 49.09 -17.25
CA LYS A 33 57.73 50.09 -16.76
C LYS A 33 56.25 49.69 -16.94
N GLU A 34 55.91 48.73 -17.80
CA GLU A 34 54.55 48.22 -17.90
C GLU A 34 54.44 46.87 -17.17
N PRO A 35 53.84 46.82 -15.96
CA PRO A 35 53.61 45.55 -15.27
C PRO A 35 52.64 44.68 -16.08
N LEU A 36 52.84 43.36 -16.05
CA LEU A 36 51.86 42.37 -16.51
C LEU A 36 50.45 42.81 -16.07
N PRO A 37 49.47 42.87 -16.97
CA PRO A 37 48.17 43.44 -16.67
C PRO A 37 47.46 42.60 -15.60
N ASN A 38 46.92 43.28 -14.59
CA ASN A 38 46.01 42.62 -13.64
C ASN A 38 44.65 42.41 -14.29
N MET A 39 43.88 41.42 -13.83
CA MET A 39 42.60 41.04 -14.43
C MET A 39 41.61 42.21 -14.52
N GLN A 40 41.56 43.09 -13.52
CA GLN A 40 40.72 44.30 -13.54
C GLN A 40 41.02 45.21 -14.75
N LYS A 41 42.31 45.41 -15.10
CA LYS A 41 42.69 46.22 -16.27
C LYS A 41 42.28 45.57 -17.59
N ILE A 42 42.26 44.24 -17.62
CA ILE A 42 41.82 43.45 -18.78
C ILE A 42 40.30 43.58 -18.94
N VAL A 43 39.56 43.44 -17.85
CA VAL A 43 38.09 43.59 -17.81
C VAL A 43 37.68 45.01 -18.20
N ASP A 44 38.28 46.05 -17.61
CA ASP A 44 38.00 47.45 -17.92
C ASP A 44 38.23 47.78 -19.41
N TYR A 45 39.27 47.20 -20.01
CA TYR A 45 39.54 47.34 -21.45
C TYR A 45 38.46 46.65 -22.31
N CYS A 46 38.08 45.42 -21.95
CA CYS A 46 37.07 44.66 -22.68
C CYS A 46 35.68 45.32 -22.61
N LEU A 47 35.30 45.87 -21.44
CA LEU A 47 34.04 46.60 -21.24
C LEU A 47 34.01 47.94 -21.99
N LYS A 48 35.17 48.63 -22.10
CA LYS A 48 35.27 49.93 -22.77
C LYS A 48 35.24 49.84 -24.31
N TYR A 49 35.70 48.73 -24.88
CA TYR A 49 35.82 48.54 -26.34
C TYR A 49 35.24 47.21 -26.86
N PRO A 50 33.93 46.93 -26.68
CA PRO A 50 33.33 45.64 -27.04
C PRO A 50 33.33 45.33 -28.56
N ARG A 51 33.39 46.36 -29.42
CA ARG A 51 33.38 46.21 -30.90
C ARG A 51 34.76 46.39 -31.56
N LEU A 52 35.79 46.75 -30.79
CA LEU A 52 37.14 47.09 -31.28
C LEU A 52 38.22 46.32 -30.52
N LEU A 53 38.02 45.00 -30.35
CA LEU A 53 38.99 44.10 -29.75
C LEU A 53 40.20 43.88 -30.70
N ARG A 54 40.97 44.94 -30.97
CA ARG A 54 42.20 44.88 -31.75
C ARG A 54 43.35 44.48 -30.83
N ILE A 55 44.01 43.37 -31.16
CA ILE A 55 45.15 42.82 -30.39
C ILE A 55 46.25 43.86 -30.17
N ARG A 56 46.46 44.78 -31.12
CA ARG A 56 47.49 45.82 -31.07
C ARG A 56 47.36 46.77 -29.87
N ASP A 57 46.13 47.08 -29.47
CA ASP A 57 45.83 48.05 -28.40
C ASP A 57 45.41 47.35 -27.11
N SER A 58 45.42 46.00 -27.10
CA SER A 58 45.04 45.19 -25.95
C SER A 58 46.15 45.16 -24.89
N PRO A 59 45.81 45.13 -23.58
CA PRO A 59 46.75 44.79 -22.52
C PRO A 59 47.46 43.45 -22.73
N LEU A 60 46.88 42.57 -23.56
CA LEU A 60 47.39 41.23 -23.88
C LEU A 60 48.27 41.17 -25.15
N LYS A 61 48.62 42.33 -25.74
CA LYS A 61 49.33 42.42 -27.03
C LYS A 61 50.65 41.62 -27.14
N TYR A 62 51.35 41.43 -26.02
CA TYR A 62 52.64 40.73 -25.97
C TYR A 62 52.51 39.20 -25.74
N LEU A 63 51.31 38.69 -25.49
CA LEU A 63 51.05 37.27 -25.19
C LEU A 63 50.70 36.43 -26.43
N HIS A 64 50.80 37.03 -27.62
CA HIS A 64 50.56 36.40 -28.92
C HIS A 64 51.82 35.73 -29.51
N ASP A 65 52.98 35.84 -28.86
CA ASP A 65 54.24 35.33 -29.39
C ASP A 65 54.21 33.78 -29.54
N PRO A 66 54.42 33.22 -30.75
CA PRO A 66 54.40 31.78 -30.99
C PRO A 66 55.51 31.01 -30.26
N ASP A 67 56.60 31.67 -29.84
CA ASP A 67 57.70 31.05 -29.11
C ASP A 67 57.41 30.90 -27.60
N LEU A 68 56.28 31.41 -27.12
CA LEU A 68 55.90 31.39 -25.71
C LEU A 68 55.26 30.03 -25.32
N PRO A 69 55.75 29.34 -24.27
CA PRO A 69 55.16 28.07 -23.86
C PRO A 69 53.70 28.22 -23.41
N TYR A 70 52.79 27.50 -24.07
CA TYR A 70 51.34 27.54 -23.78
C TYR A 70 51.01 27.25 -22.31
N THR A 71 51.74 26.34 -21.66
CA THR A 71 51.54 25.99 -20.25
C THR A 71 51.77 27.15 -19.30
N VAL A 72 52.75 28.01 -19.60
CA VAL A 72 53.09 29.17 -18.77
C VAL A 72 52.02 30.26 -18.90
N VAL A 73 51.51 30.49 -20.11
CA VAL A 73 50.42 31.43 -20.36
C VAL A 73 49.12 30.96 -19.71
N HIS A 74 48.82 29.66 -19.81
CA HIS A 74 47.63 29.06 -19.21
C HIS A 74 47.67 29.17 -17.68
N ASP A 75 48.76 28.77 -17.04
CA ASP A 75 48.91 28.84 -15.58
C ASP A 75 48.86 30.29 -15.05
N TRP A 76 49.42 31.25 -15.80
CA TRP A 76 49.33 32.67 -15.48
C TRP A 76 47.89 33.20 -15.58
N TYR A 77 47.22 32.95 -16.71
CA TYR A 77 45.86 33.45 -16.95
C TYR A 77 44.85 32.84 -15.97
N ILE A 78 44.93 31.53 -15.71
CA ILE A 78 44.12 30.86 -14.70
C ILE A 78 44.38 31.46 -13.32
N GLY A 79 45.64 31.73 -12.97
CA GLY A 79 46.00 32.35 -11.69
C GLY A 79 45.35 33.72 -11.48
N ILE A 80 45.48 34.64 -12.45
CA ILE A 80 44.92 36.00 -12.32
C ILE A 80 43.39 36.01 -12.37
N ALA A 81 42.78 35.10 -13.16
CA ALA A 81 41.33 35.01 -13.28
C ALA A 81 40.69 34.49 -11.99
N LEU A 82 41.30 33.48 -11.36
CA LEU A 82 40.81 32.93 -10.10
C LEU A 82 41.05 33.86 -8.90
N ASP A 83 42.19 34.55 -8.84
CA ASP A 83 42.49 35.52 -7.78
C ASP A 83 41.53 36.73 -7.81
N TYR A 84 41.23 37.21 -9.02
CA TYR A 84 40.21 38.24 -9.25
C TYR A 84 38.82 37.77 -8.81
N LEU A 85 38.43 36.56 -9.20
CA LEU A 85 37.14 35.98 -8.85
C LEU A 85 37.03 35.74 -7.35
N GLU A 86 38.08 35.26 -6.69
CA GLU A 86 38.11 35.03 -5.24
C GLU A 86 37.91 36.34 -4.47
N THR A 87 38.65 37.38 -4.84
CA THR A 87 38.57 38.69 -4.19
C THR A 87 37.19 39.33 -4.40
N SER A 88 36.67 39.28 -5.63
CA SER A 88 35.38 39.89 -5.98
C SER A 88 34.20 39.18 -5.31
N ILE A 89 34.20 37.84 -5.32
CA ILE A 89 33.14 37.03 -4.70
C ILE A 89 33.17 37.14 -3.18
N PHE A 90 34.35 37.20 -2.56
CA PHE A 90 34.45 37.34 -1.10
C PHE A 90 33.74 38.61 -0.61
N VAL A 91 33.98 39.75 -1.26
CA VAL A 91 33.34 41.03 -0.93
C VAL A 91 31.82 40.95 -1.12
N LEU A 92 31.38 40.39 -2.25
CA LEU A 92 29.95 40.26 -2.57
C LEU A 92 29.21 39.34 -1.59
N LEU A 93 29.79 38.18 -1.25
CA LEU A 93 29.15 37.21 -0.35
C LEU A 93 29.09 37.70 1.10
N GLU A 94 30.10 38.44 1.59
CA GLU A 94 30.05 39.04 2.93
C GLU A 94 29.00 40.14 3.04
N GLN A 95 28.90 41.02 2.02
CA GLN A 95 27.84 42.04 1.94
C GLN A 95 26.46 41.38 1.88
N TRP A 96 26.30 40.39 0.99
CA TRP A 96 25.06 39.65 0.85
C TRP A 96 24.65 38.93 2.13
N LYS A 97 25.58 38.28 2.83
CA LYS A 97 25.32 37.59 4.10
C LYS A 97 24.86 38.57 5.20
N SER A 98 25.44 39.76 5.26
CA SER A 98 24.99 40.81 6.19
C SER A 98 23.54 41.23 5.91
N ASP A 99 23.18 41.40 4.64
CA ASP A 99 21.84 41.79 4.22
C ASP A 99 20.81 40.65 4.38
N TYR A 100 21.23 39.41 4.14
CA TYR A 100 20.43 38.21 4.40
C TYR A 100 20.04 38.11 5.88
N MET A 101 21.00 38.28 6.79
CA MET A 101 20.75 38.20 8.23
C MET A 101 19.76 39.27 8.72
N LYS A 102 19.72 40.45 8.10
CA LYS A 102 18.78 41.53 8.45
C LYS A 102 17.35 41.27 7.97
N LYS A 103 17.17 40.48 6.90
CA LYS A 103 15.90 40.30 6.20
C LYS A 103 15.38 38.86 6.23
N ARG A 104 15.90 38.04 7.14
CA ARG A 104 15.64 36.59 7.23
C ARG A 104 14.16 36.21 7.42
N THR A 105 13.31 37.13 7.85
CA THR A 105 11.89 36.87 8.12
C THR A 105 10.99 36.99 6.89
N ASP A 106 11.42 37.69 5.83
CA ASP A 106 10.59 37.93 4.64
C ASP A 106 11.10 37.12 3.43
N LYS A 107 10.35 36.07 3.07
CA LYS A 107 10.67 35.15 1.96
C LYS A 107 10.79 35.89 0.60
N LYS A 108 9.99 36.94 0.37
CA LYS A 108 10.00 37.70 -0.90
C LYS A 108 11.26 38.56 -1.01
N GLN A 109 11.66 39.20 0.08
CA GLN A 109 12.91 39.98 0.10
C GLN A 109 14.15 39.11 -0.02
N ILE A 110 14.14 37.93 0.59
CA ILE A 110 15.20 36.92 0.41
C ILE A 110 15.33 36.53 -1.06
N ALA A 111 14.22 36.26 -1.73
CA ALA A 111 14.19 35.91 -3.16
C ALA A 111 14.80 37.01 -4.05
N GLN A 112 14.47 38.28 -3.80
CA GLN A 112 15.03 39.41 -4.54
C GLN A 112 16.53 39.61 -4.29
N LEU A 113 16.97 39.51 -3.03
CA LEU A 113 18.38 39.59 -2.67
C LEU A 113 19.19 38.44 -3.28
N PHE A 114 18.61 37.24 -3.31
CA PHE A 114 19.23 36.07 -3.93
C PHE A 114 19.39 36.25 -5.43
N ALA A 115 18.33 36.65 -6.14
CA ALA A 115 18.38 36.90 -7.58
C ALA A 115 19.45 37.93 -7.95
N LYS A 116 19.54 39.03 -7.17
CA LYS A 116 20.59 40.04 -7.36
C LYS A 116 21.99 39.47 -7.14
N ALA A 117 22.20 38.73 -6.06
CA ALA A 117 23.50 38.14 -5.76
C ALA A 117 23.97 37.13 -6.81
N VAL A 118 23.06 36.29 -7.33
CA VAL A 118 23.38 35.36 -8.42
C VAL A 118 23.79 36.13 -9.67
N ASN A 119 23.06 37.18 -10.04
CA ASN A 119 23.41 38.00 -11.19
C ASN A 119 24.79 38.68 -11.02
N ASP A 120 25.08 39.22 -9.83
CA ASP A 120 26.38 39.87 -9.55
C ASP A 120 27.53 38.85 -9.60
N ILE A 121 27.34 37.64 -9.04
CA ILE A 121 28.32 36.54 -9.12
C ILE A 121 28.52 36.09 -10.57
N TYR A 122 27.43 35.99 -11.34
CA TYR A 122 27.46 35.58 -12.74
C TYR A 122 28.21 36.60 -13.61
N GLN A 123 28.01 37.90 -13.39
CA GLN A 123 28.77 38.95 -14.07
C GLN A 123 30.28 38.85 -13.76
N CYS A 124 30.66 38.67 -12.50
CA CYS A 124 32.07 38.43 -12.14
C CYS A 124 32.64 37.19 -12.83
N TYR A 125 31.85 36.13 -12.97
CA TYR A 125 32.22 34.93 -13.70
C TYR A 125 32.40 35.19 -15.21
N GLU A 126 31.47 35.90 -15.86
CA GLU A 126 31.61 36.27 -17.28
C GLU A 126 32.82 37.15 -17.53
N HIS A 127 33.13 38.07 -16.60
CA HIS A 127 34.34 38.89 -16.67
C HIS A 127 35.62 38.05 -16.75
N THR A 128 35.64 36.85 -16.13
CA THR A 128 36.79 35.92 -16.25
C THR A 128 36.96 35.32 -17.63
N GLY A 129 35.92 35.31 -18.46
CA GLY A 129 35.91 34.77 -19.83
C GLY A 129 35.99 35.81 -20.94
N LEU A 130 35.71 37.10 -20.66
CA LEU A 130 35.65 38.17 -21.67
C LEU A 130 36.91 38.27 -22.55
N ALA A 131 38.10 38.13 -21.95
CA ALA A 131 39.35 38.25 -22.69
C ALA A 131 39.66 37.04 -23.58
N LEU A 132 39.07 35.87 -23.29
CA LEU A 132 39.18 34.65 -24.10
C LEU A 132 38.22 34.65 -25.30
N SER A 133 37.27 35.59 -25.33
CA SER A 133 36.34 35.82 -26.45
C SER A 133 36.91 36.75 -27.52
N ILE A 134 38.13 37.27 -27.34
CA ILE A 134 38.85 38.05 -28.34
C ILE A 134 39.26 37.13 -29.50
N PRO A 135 39.07 37.53 -30.78
CA PRO A 135 39.52 36.75 -31.92
C PRO A 135 41.04 36.80 -32.03
N PHE A 136 41.72 35.84 -31.40
CA PHE A 136 43.18 35.66 -31.54
C PHE A 136 43.51 34.85 -32.81
N PRO A 137 44.63 35.16 -33.49
CA PRO A 137 45.13 34.36 -34.60
C PRO A 137 45.41 32.89 -34.21
N GLU A 138 45.34 32.02 -35.21
CA GLU A 138 45.61 30.59 -35.08
C GLU A 138 47.01 30.33 -34.51
N GLY A 139 47.10 29.49 -33.48
CA GLY A 139 48.35 29.18 -32.77
C GLY A 139 48.60 30.00 -31.50
N CYS A 140 47.79 31.02 -31.18
CA CYS A 140 47.91 31.77 -29.93
C CYS A 140 47.50 30.91 -28.71
N ALA A 141 48.32 30.93 -27.65
CA ALA A 141 48.05 30.20 -26.41
C ALA A 141 46.71 30.58 -25.74
N LEU A 142 46.20 31.79 -25.97
CA LEU A 142 44.93 32.30 -25.44
C LEU A 142 43.70 31.88 -26.26
N ALA A 143 43.86 31.44 -27.51
CA ALA A 143 42.78 30.87 -28.33
C ALA A 143 42.48 29.40 -28.01
N ALA A 144 43.33 28.74 -27.22
CA ALA A 144 43.19 27.31 -26.93
C ALA A 144 41.88 26.99 -26.20
N VAL A 145 41.13 26.01 -26.72
CA VAL A 145 39.88 25.51 -26.13
C VAL A 145 40.11 24.99 -24.72
N GLU A 146 41.25 24.33 -24.48
CA GLU A 146 41.64 23.83 -23.16
C GLU A 146 41.73 24.91 -22.09
N LEU A 147 42.18 26.12 -22.44
CA LEU A 147 42.30 27.22 -21.48
C LEU A 147 40.91 27.70 -21.06
N LYS A 148 40.00 27.85 -22.02
CA LYS A 148 38.59 28.21 -21.76
C LYS A 148 37.94 27.21 -20.82
N GLU A 149 38.12 25.92 -21.05
CA GLU A 149 37.59 24.87 -20.17
C GLU A 149 38.23 24.86 -18.79
N LYS A 150 39.56 25.01 -18.70
CA LYS A 150 40.29 25.05 -17.41
C LYS A 150 39.90 26.26 -16.56
N VAL A 151 39.73 27.44 -17.17
CA VAL A 151 39.23 28.64 -16.49
C VAL A 151 37.78 28.43 -16.06
N ARG A 152 36.92 27.91 -16.95
CA ARG A 152 35.51 27.63 -16.64
C ARG A 152 35.36 26.69 -15.44
N ASN A 153 36.08 25.57 -15.46
CA ASN A 153 36.04 24.56 -14.41
C ASN A 153 36.69 25.06 -13.12
N GLY A 154 37.79 25.82 -13.21
CA GLY A 154 38.44 26.47 -12.08
C GLY A 154 37.52 27.47 -11.37
N SER A 155 36.87 28.34 -12.14
CA SER A 155 35.94 29.35 -11.64
C SER A 155 34.72 28.70 -10.98
N ARG A 156 34.09 27.70 -11.61
CA ARG A 156 32.97 26.94 -11.02
C ARG A 156 33.36 26.26 -9.69
N ALA A 157 34.52 25.63 -9.64
CA ALA A 157 35.01 24.96 -8.42
C ALA A 157 35.27 25.96 -7.29
N LEU A 158 35.86 27.12 -7.60
CA LEU A 158 36.10 28.19 -6.63
C LEU A 158 34.79 28.72 -6.07
N ILE A 159 33.82 29.03 -6.94
CA ILE A 159 32.48 29.52 -6.54
C ILE A 159 31.81 28.49 -5.62
N LYS A 160 31.78 27.21 -6.02
CA LYS A 160 31.19 26.13 -5.22
C LYS A 160 31.82 26.01 -3.83
N SER A 161 33.13 26.24 -3.70
CA SER A 161 33.84 26.16 -2.41
C SER A 161 33.53 27.32 -1.44
N LYS A 162 33.03 28.45 -1.95
CA LYS A 162 32.76 29.66 -1.15
C LYS A 162 31.28 29.82 -0.78
N ILE A 163 30.40 28.98 -1.33
CA ILE A 163 28.97 28.99 -1.02
C ILE A 163 28.72 28.55 0.41
N THR A 164 27.90 29.30 1.13
CA THR A 164 27.54 29.04 2.53
C THR A 164 26.16 28.41 2.64
N TYR A 165 25.84 27.82 3.80
CA TYR A 165 24.51 27.27 4.09
C TYR A 165 23.37 28.29 3.89
N TYR A 166 23.59 29.55 4.24
CA TYR A 166 22.60 30.62 4.05
C TYR A 166 22.26 30.85 2.58
N PHE A 167 23.25 30.71 1.69
CA PHE A 167 23.03 30.81 0.24
C PHE A 167 22.21 29.64 -0.29
N THR A 168 22.43 28.42 0.22
CA THR A 168 21.61 27.25 -0.14
C THR A 168 20.19 27.33 0.39
N ASP A 169 19.99 27.89 1.59
CA ASP A 169 18.68 28.15 2.20
C ASP A 169 17.89 29.20 1.40
N ALA A 170 18.54 30.32 1.05
CA ALA A 170 17.96 31.35 0.19
C ALA A 170 17.59 30.82 -1.20
N ARG A 171 18.44 29.95 -1.77
CA ARG A 171 18.17 29.26 -3.04
C ARG A 171 16.94 28.36 -2.93
N ASN A 172 16.84 27.50 -1.92
CA ASN A 172 15.67 26.61 -1.76
C ASN A 172 14.38 27.43 -1.54
N THR A 173 14.46 28.52 -0.78
CA THR A 173 13.35 29.48 -0.60
C THR A 173 12.94 30.14 -1.93
N PHE A 174 13.89 30.53 -2.77
CA PHE A 174 13.62 31.11 -4.09
C PHE A 174 12.89 30.13 -5.02
N TYR A 175 13.30 28.85 -5.02
CA TYR A 175 12.71 27.80 -5.85
C TYR A 175 11.29 27.45 -5.41
N THR A 176 11.08 27.29 -4.09
CA THR A 176 9.76 27.01 -3.51
C THR A 176 8.79 28.18 -3.70
N LEU A 177 9.23 29.43 -3.50
CA LEU A 177 8.39 30.62 -3.71
C LEU A 177 7.92 30.76 -5.16
N THR A 178 8.71 30.28 -6.12
CA THR A 178 8.31 30.29 -7.54
C THR A 178 7.23 29.27 -7.85
N MET A 179 7.24 28.09 -7.20
CA MET A 179 6.12 27.13 -7.32
C MET A 179 4.79 27.77 -6.90
N HIS A 180 4.78 28.46 -5.75
CA HIS A 180 3.59 29.17 -5.25
C HIS A 180 3.15 30.31 -6.18
N ARG A 181 4.10 31.00 -6.84
CA ARG A 181 3.78 32.04 -7.83
C ARG A 181 3.13 31.48 -9.09
N ILE A 182 3.59 30.32 -9.56
CA ILE A 182 2.97 29.61 -10.70
C ILE A 182 1.55 29.18 -10.34
N GLU A 183 1.35 28.64 -9.14
CA GLU A 183 0.03 28.31 -8.62
C GLU A 183 -0.89 29.54 -8.52
N ALA A 184 -0.39 30.66 -7.99
CA ALA A 184 -1.15 31.91 -7.92
C ALA A 184 -1.52 32.45 -9.32
N LEU A 185 -0.62 32.31 -10.31
CA LEU A 185 -0.88 32.70 -11.69
C LEU A 185 -1.96 31.81 -12.34
N PHE A 186 -1.92 30.51 -12.06
CA PHE A 186 -2.99 29.58 -12.48
C PHE A 186 -4.35 29.96 -11.89
N LYS A 187 -4.41 30.26 -10.58
CA LYS A 187 -5.63 30.70 -9.89
C LYS A 187 -6.16 32.03 -10.46
N ALA A 188 -5.28 32.96 -10.84
CA ALA A 188 -5.67 34.27 -11.37
C ALA A 188 -6.23 34.27 -12.81
N ASN A 189 -5.98 33.20 -13.59
CA ASN A 189 -6.39 33.10 -15.01
C ASN A 189 -7.65 32.25 -15.24
N GLN A 190 -8.34 31.84 -14.18
CA GLN A 190 -9.64 31.17 -14.30
C GLN A 190 -10.67 32.10 -14.99
N PRO A 191 -11.57 31.55 -15.85
CA PRO A 191 -12.00 30.15 -15.92
C PRO A 191 -11.31 29.29 -16.99
N SER A 192 -10.20 29.73 -17.60
CA SER A 192 -9.49 28.91 -18.58
C SER A 192 -8.88 27.67 -17.90
N SER A 193 -9.30 26.47 -18.32
CA SER A 193 -8.70 25.18 -17.89
C SER A 193 -7.34 24.90 -18.54
N SER A 194 -6.96 25.67 -19.57
CA SER A 194 -5.64 25.55 -20.20
C SER A 194 -4.55 26.00 -19.23
N PHE A 195 -3.42 25.29 -19.23
CA PHE A 195 -2.22 25.56 -18.43
C PHE A 195 -0.93 25.64 -19.28
N ALA A 196 -1.02 25.43 -20.61
CA ALA A 196 0.10 25.54 -21.54
C ALA A 196 0.87 26.87 -21.44
N TYR A 197 0.20 27.96 -21.09
CA TYR A 197 0.82 29.29 -20.96
C TYR A 197 1.81 29.41 -19.79
N LEU A 198 1.81 28.48 -18.83
CA LEU A 198 2.72 28.48 -17.69
C LEU A 198 4.13 27.98 -18.07
N PHE A 199 4.26 27.23 -19.16
CA PHE A 199 5.52 26.64 -19.60
C PHE A 199 6.49 27.67 -20.18
N SER A 200 7.79 27.36 -20.12
CA SER A 200 8.81 28.19 -20.74
C SER A 200 8.70 28.18 -22.26
N PRO A 201 8.67 29.35 -22.94
CA PRO A 201 8.51 29.41 -24.40
C PRO A 201 9.69 28.78 -25.17
N HIS A 202 10.83 28.60 -24.51
CA HIS A 202 12.07 28.10 -25.11
C HIS A 202 12.18 26.55 -25.15
N ILE A 203 11.26 25.84 -24.50
CA ILE A 203 11.17 24.37 -24.53
C ILE A 203 10.07 23.88 -25.50
N MET A 204 9.23 24.80 -25.98
CA MET A 204 8.00 24.48 -26.72
C MET A 204 8.27 24.01 -28.15
N LYS A 205 8.24 22.68 -28.36
CA LYS A 205 8.05 22.04 -29.67
C LYS A 205 6.59 22.10 -30.13
N PHE A 206 5.65 22.04 -29.17
CA PHE A 206 4.19 22.04 -29.37
C PHE A 206 3.54 23.19 -28.58
N SER A 207 2.34 23.63 -28.98
CA SER A 207 1.64 24.77 -28.37
C SER A 207 0.15 24.50 -28.12
N GLY A 208 -0.39 25.04 -27.03
CA GLY A 208 -1.82 24.95 -26.71
C GLY A 208 -2.24 23.55 -26.25
N GLU A 209 -3.39 23.10 -26.72
CA GLU A 209 -4.01 21.82 -26.33
C GLU A 209 -3.10 20.61 -26.64
N GLU A 210 -2.36 20.65 -27.75
CA GLU A 210 -1.43 19.58 -28.13
C GLU A 210 -0.31 19.38 -27.09
N LEU A 211 0.19 20.47 -26.49
CA LEU A 211 1.18 20.39 -25.42
C LEU A 211 0.58 19.74 -24.17
N GLU A 212 -0.65 20.12 -23.81
CA GLU A 212 -1.34 19.60 -22.63
C GLU A 212 -1.60 18.10 -22.77
N THR A 213 -2.03 17.64 -23.95
CA THR A 213 -2.18 16.22 -24.24
C THR A 213 -0.85 15.48 -24.12
N LYS A 214 0.20 15.94 -24.82
CA LYS A 214 1.51 15.25 -24.84
C LYS A 214 2.19 15.22 -23.46
N VAL A 215 1.97 16.23 -22.62
CA VAL A 215 2.51 16.28 -21.25
C VAL A 215 1.77 15.33 -20.31
N GLN A 216 0.50 15.04 -20.55
CA GLN A 216 -0.28 14.12 -19.72
C GLN A 216 -0.09 12.64 -20.10
N VAL A 217 0.49 12.34 -21.28
CA VAL A 217 0.79 10.97 -21.70
C VAL A 217 1.80 10.32 -20.75
N PHE A 218 1.50 9.09 -20.32
CA PHE A 218 2.44 8.24 -19.59
C PHE A 218 3.46 7.62 -20.55
N LEU A 219 4.73 8.00 -20.41
CA LEU A 219 5.78 7.63 -21.37
C LEU A 219 6.47 6.29 -21.05
N ASP A 220 6.13 5.71 -19.91
CA ASP A 220 6.83 4.61 -19.25
C ASP A 220 5.93 3.38 -19.05
N VAL A 221 4.76 3.31 -19.71
CA VAL A 221 3.79 2.20 -19.55
C VAL A 221 4.26 0.89 -20.18
N LEU A 222 4.90 0.96 -21.35
CA LEU A 222 5.33 -0.21 -22.13
C LEU A 222 6.85 -0.21 -22.38
N LEU A 223 7.63 -0.02 -21.32
CA LEU A 223 9.09 -0.07 -21.43
C LEU A 223 9.59 -1.52 -21.38
N PRO A 224 10.54 -1.92 -22.26
CA PRO A 224 11.21 -3.21 -22.14
C PRO A 224 11.99 -3.29 -20.81
N LYS A 225 11.98 -4.48 -20.17
CA LYS A 225 12.53 -4.72 -18.81
C LYS A 225 13.98 -4.28 -18.55
N LEU A 226 14.78 -4.07 -19.60
CA LEU A 226 16.22 -3.76 -19.51
C LEU A 226 16.56 -2.30 -19.88
N VAL A 227 15.56 -1.45 -20.06
CA VAL A 227 15.77 -0.05 -20.44
C VAL A 227 15.90 0.82 -19.19
N ASP A 228 16.94 1.67 -19.16
CA ASP A 228 17.04 2.72 -18.15
C ASP A 228 15.93 3.75 -18.34
N VAL A 229 14.92 3.68 -17.47
CA VAL A 229 13.73 4.53 -17.48
C VAL A 229 14.07 6.01 -17.43
N PHE A 230 15.21 6.38 -16.84
CA PHE A 230 15.61 7.79 -16.69
C PHE A 230 16.47 8.32 -17.84
N ASN A 231 16.94 7.43 -18.73
CA ASN A 231 17.78 7.76 -19.88
C ASN A 231 17.23 7.11 -21.16
N LEU A 232 15.94 7.29 -21.42
CA LEU A 232 15.28 6.76 -22.62
C LEU A 232 15.89 7.37 -23.90
N PRO A 233 16.15 6.56 -24.95
CA PRO A 233 16.44 7.03 -26.30
C PRO A 233 15.29 7.85 -26.89
N ASP A 234 15.61 8.82 -27.74
CA ASP A 234 14.62 9.71 -28.38
C ASP A 234 13.57 8.92 -29.19
N ASP A 235 13.98 7.86 -29.89
CA ASP A 235 13.09 6.99 -30.68
C ASP A 235 11.99 6.31 -29.83
N ILE A 236 12.31 5.95 -28.58
CA ILE A 236 11.35 5.31 -27.67
C ILE A 236 10.35 6.34 -27.15
N LEU A 237 10.82 7.56 -26.86
CA LEU A 237 9.97 8.67 -26.45
C LEU A 237 9.00 9.07 -27.56
N ASP A 238 9.46 9.12 -28.81
CA ASP A 238 8.59 9.43 -29.96
C ASP A 238 7.52 8.34 -30.18
N ASN A 239 7.88 7.07 -30.05
CA ASN A 239 6.91 5.98 -30.13
C ASN A 239 5.86 6.04 -29.01
N ALA A 240 6.29 6.34 -27.77
CA ALA A 240 5.38 6.48 -26.64
C ALA A 240 4.42 7.67 -26.80
N LEU A 241 4.89 8.80 -27.36
CA LEU A 241 4.06 9.97 -27.66
C LEU A 241 3.05 9.71 -28.79
N ASN A 242 3.28 8.71 -29.64
CA ASN A 242 2.42 8.37 -30.78
C ASN A 242 1.40 7.25 -30.46
N CYS A 243 1.52 6.57 -29.32
CA CYS A 243 0.48 5.67 -28.83
C CYS A 243 -0.72 6.51 -28.35
N GLU A 244 -1.79 6.56 -29.16
CA GLU A 244 -3.03 7.29 -28.83
C GLU A 244 -3.95 6.57 -27.82
N ASP A 245 -3.60 5.37 -27.36
CA ASP A 245 -4.44 4.59 -26.45
C ASP A 245 -3.94 4.66 -25.01
N VAL A 246 -4.57 5.52 -24.21
CA VAL A 246 -5.37 5.24 -23.00
C VAL A 246 -5.77 6.61 -22.43
N ASN A 247 -6.67 7.31 -23.11
CA ASN A 247 -7.41 8.39 -22.44
C ASN A 247 -8.38 7.69 -21.48
N ASP A 248 -8.05 7.66 -20.19
CA ASP A 248 -8.97 7.34 -19.11
C ASP A 248 -10.16 8.33 -19.17
N GLN A 249 -11.16 8.01 -19.99
CA GLN A 249 -12.45 8.71 -20.01
C GLN A 249 -13.22 8.52 -18.69
N ASP A 250 -12.76 7.65 -17.80
CA ASP A 250 -13.46 7.28 -16.57
C ASP A 250 -13.16 8.13 -15.32
N ASN A 251 -12.27 9.13 -15.38
CA ASN A 251 -11.93 9.93 -14.19
C ASN A 251 -12.40 11.39 -14.29
N ALA A 252 -13.72 11.56 -14.38
CA ALA A 252 -14.43 12.82 -14.17
C ALA A 252 -14.52 13.19 -12.67
N VAL A 253 -13.39 13.15 -11.95
CA VAL A 253 -13.29 13.78 -10.62
C VAL A 253 -13.19 15.28 -10.87
N ASP A 254 -14.01 16.09 -10.18
CA ASP A 254 -13.94 17.55 -10.21
C ASP A 254 -12.62 18.03 -9.56
N MET A 255 -11.56 17.93 -10.34
CA MET A 255 -10.18 18.22 -9.96
C MET A 255 -9.95 19.67 -9.57
N ASN A 256 -10.81 20.58 -10.04
CA ASN A 256 -10.74 21.98 -9.65
C ASN A 256 -10.99 22.11 -8.14
N SER A 257 -11.79 21.23 -7.52
CA SER A 257 -11.93 21.20 -6.06
C SER A 257 -10.59 20.88 -5.35
N TRP A 258 -9.84 19.90 -5.86
CA TRP A 258 -8.60 19.39 -5.23
C TRP A 258 -7.33 20.21 -5.50
N LEU A 259 -7.29 20.91 -6.63
CA LEU A 259 -6.28 21.92 -6.89
C LEU A 259 -6.48 23.15 -6.00
N MET A 260 -7.69 23.35 -5.47
CA MET A 260 -8.11 24.54 -4.72
C MET A 260 -8.27 24.29 -3.22
N SER A 261 -8.36 23.03 -2.76
CA SER A 261 -8.55 22.64 -1.36
C SER A 261 -7.30 22.74 -0.48
N THR A 262 -6.15 23.18 -1.02
CA THR A 262 -5.02 23.57 -0.17
C THR A 262 -5.47 24.72 0.73
N SER A 263 -5.60 24.42 2.01
CA SER A 263 -6.14 25.29 3.04
C SER A 263 -5.53 26.69 3.00
N SER A 264 -6.44 27.63 3.12
CA SER A 264 -6.34 29.08 3.21
C SER A 264 -5.59 29.58 4.47
N GLU A 265 -4.44 29.00 4.81
CA GLU A 265 -3.66 29.42 5.99
C GLU A 265 -2.38 30.22 5.67
N ASP A 266 -1.87 30.14 4.44
CA ASP A 266 -0.82 31.04 3.93
C ASP A 266 -1.45 32.13 3.02
N GLU A 267 -2.57 32.73 3.43
CA GLU A 267 -3.02 34.02 2.88
C GLU A 267 -2.07 35.16 3.31
N ASP A 268 -0.82 35.11 2.87
CA ASP A 268 -0.16 36.35 2.48
C ASP A 268 -0.88 36.80 1.22
N LYS A 269 -1.90 37.67 1.40
CA LYS A 269 -2.62 38.41 0.36
C LYS A 269 -1.64 39.17 -0.53
N SER A 270 -1.06 38.44 -1.45
CA SER A 270 -0.15 38.89 -2.46
C SER A 270 -1.01 39.33 -3.64
N ASN A 271 -1.55 40.55 -3.56
CA ASN A 271 -2.20 41.27 -4.67
C ASN A 271 -1.16 41.62 -5.77
N ASP A 272 -0.25 40.71 -6.09
CA ASP A 272 0.69 40.88 -7.19
C ASP A 272 -0.13 40.79 -8.48
N SER A 273 -0.08 41.83 -9.31
CA SER A 273 -0.76 41.83 -10.61
C SER A 273 -0.22 40.70 -11.48
N LYS A 274 -1.03 40.21 -12.42
CA LYS A 274 -0.63 39.16 -13.38
C LYS A 274 0.71 39.47 -14.06
N GLU A 275 0.91 40.74 -14.45
CA GLU A 275 2.14 41.24 -15.05
C GLU A 275 3.35 41.14 -14.10
N ALA A 276 3.15 41.37 -12.80
CA ALA A 276 4.20 41.23 -11.80
C ALA A 276 4.59 39.76 -11.57
N LEU A 277 3.61 38.84 -11.59
CA LEU A 277 3.87 37.40 -11.49
C LEU A 277 4.64 36.88 -12.72
N GLU A 278 4.25 37.30 -13.94
CA GLU A 278 4.96 36.97 -15.17
C GLU A 278 6.39 37.52 -15.18
N ALA A 279 6.58 38.78 -14.76
CA ALA A 279 7.92 39.36 -14.62
C ALA A 279 8.78 38.58 -13.61
N HIS A 280 8.19 38.14 -12.50
CA HIS A 280 8.88 37.31 -11.52
C HIS A 280 9.29 35.95 -12.06
N ILE A 281 8.44 35.29 -12.86
CA ILE A 281 8.77 34.01 -13.53
C ILE A 281 9.88 34.21 -14.56
N GLN A 282 9.88 35.32 -15.31
CA GLN A 282 10.98 35.66 -16.22
C GLN A 282 12.29 35.87 -15.47
N THR A 283 12.28 36.60 -14.35
CA THR A 283 13.48 36.74 -13.49
C THR A 283 13.94 35.41 -12.91
N PHE A 284 13.02 34.48 -12.66
CA PHE A 284 13.38 33.13 -12.22
C PHE A 284 14.08 32.35 -13.32
N SER A 285 13.57 32.37 -14.56
CA SER A 285 14.20 31.69 -15.69
C SER A 285 15.61 32.21 -15.94
N THR A 286 15.84 33.52 -15.88
CA THR A 286 17.19 34.08 -16.09
C THR A 286 18.16 33.69 -14.98
N VAL A 287 17.72 33.74 -13.72
CA VAL A 287 18.54 33.29 -12.58
C VAL A 287 18.85 31.79 -12.67
N CYS A 288 17.91 30.96 -13.14
CA CYS A 288 18.13 29.53 -13.32
C CYS A 288 19.14 29.23 -14.43
N GLU A 289 19.09 29.94 -15.55
CA GLU A 289 20.10 29.85 -16.62
C GLU A 289 21.49 30.24 -16.10
N GLN A 290 21.59 31.31 -15.30
CA GLN A 290 22.84 31.70 -14.65
C GLN A 290 23.34 30.62 -13.68
N LEU A 291 22.47 30.03 -12.84
CA LEU A 291 22.84 28.95 -11.92
C LEU A 291 23.25 27.66 -12.64
N ASN A 292 22.57 27.31 -13.74
CA ASN A 292 22.92 26.21 -14.62
C ASN A 292 24.34 26.41 -15.18
N ASN A 293 24.64 27.60 -15.69
CA ASN A 293 25.97 27.94 -16.21
C ASN A 293 27.07 27.92 -15.14
N LEU A 294 26.72 28.17 -13.87
CA LEU A 294 27.63 28.09 -12.73
C LEU A 294 27.73 26.68 -12.10
N ASN A 295 26.93 25.70 -12.56
CA ASN A 295 26.76 24.37 -11.95
C ASN A 295 26.34 24.43 -10.46
N LEU A 296 25.45 25.37 -10.12
CA LEU A 296 24.95 25.59 -8.74
C LEU A 296 23.48 25.22 -8.55
N THR A 297 22.92 24.46 -9.48
CA THR A 297 21.54 23.97 -9.41
C THR A 297 21.30 23.19 -8.11
N PRO A 298 20.19 23.45 -7.39
CA PRO A 298 19.78 22.62 -6.28
C PRO A 298 19.41 21.22 -6.78
N ASN A 299 19.38 20.26 -5.85
CA ASN A 299 18.73 18.99 -6.13
C ASN A 299 17.21 19.22 -6.16
N TRP A 300 16.67 19.50 -7.35
CA TRP A 300 15.25 19.81 -7.51
C TRP A 300 14.34 18.65 -7.06
N THR A 301 14.83 17.41 -7.09
CA THR A 301 14.08 16.24 -6.63
C THR A 301 13.81 16.29 -5.13
N GLU A 302 14.75 16.79 -4.31
CA GLU A 302 14.54 16.94 -2.85
C GLU A 302 13.48 18.00 -2.55
N ILE A 303 13.51 19.11 -3.27
CA ILE A 303 12.50 20.18 -3.15
C ILE A 303 11.12 19.63 -3.53
N LEU A 304 11.05 18.84 -4.60
CA LEU A 304 9.81 18.19 -5.01
C LEU A 304 9.31 17.19 -3.96
N LYS A 305 10.21 16.37 -3.39
CA LYS A 305 9.86 15.43 -2.31
C LYS A 305 9.24 16.16 -1.12
N GLU A 306 9.86 17.24 -0.66
CA GLU A 306 9.32 18.05 0.45
C GLU A 306 7.97 18.68 0.10
N ALA A 307 7.79 19.18 -1.13
CA ALA A 307 6.53 19.78 -1.57
C ALA A 307 5.39 18.76 -1.61
N VAL A 308 5.65 17.56 -2.15
CA VAL A 308 4.68 16.46 -2.18
C VAL A 308 4.35 16.00 -0.77
N GLN A 309 5.33 15.82 0.11
CA GLN A 309 5.10 15.41 1.50
C GLN A 309 4.19 16.40 2.25
N LYS A 310 4.45 17.71 2.11
CA LYS A 310 3.60 18.74 2.72
C LYS A 310 2.17 18.69 2.18
N ARG A 311 2.01 18.48 0.86
CA ARG A 311 0.70 18.38 0.22
C ARG A 311 -0.08 17.13 0.66
N LEU A 312 0.61 16.00 0.85
CA LEU A 312 -0.01 14.79 1.37
C LEU A 312 -0.47 14.96 2.82
N GLN A 313 0.26 15.72 3.65
CA GLN A 313 -0.11 16.02 5.03
C GLN A 313 -1.22 17.05 5.18
N SER A 314 -1.39 17.96 4.21
CA SER A 314 -2.37 19.04 4.29
C SER A 314 -3.80 18.64 3.91
N ILE A 315 -3.96 17.47 3.29
CA ILE A 315 -5.24 16.99 2.77
C ILE A 315 -5.65 15.79 3.62
N ASP A 316 -6.86 15.82 4.17
CA ASP A 316 -7.42 14.69 4.92
C ASP A 316 -7.90 13.62 3.92
N TRP A 317 -7.04 12.63 3.67
CA TRP A 317 -7.34 11.53 2.73
C TRP A 317 -8.29 10.47 3.32
N GLU A 318 -8.55 10.50 4.63
CA GLU A 318 -9.43 9.54 5.32
C GLU A 318 -10.91 9.70 4.92
N GLU A 319 -11.37 10.94 4.67
CA GLU A 319 -12.76 11.19 4.23
C GLU A 319 -12.97 10.91 2.72
N SER A 320 -11.92 10.54 1.98
CA SER A 320 -11.93 10.43 0.51
C SER A 320 -11.34 9.11 0.01
N ALA A 321 -11.70 8.00 0.64
CA ALA A 321 -11.23 6.65 0.28
C ALA A 321 -11.60 6.23 -1.17
N ASP A 322 -12.62 6.86 -1.76
CA ASP A 322 -13.13 6.55 -3.10
C ASP A 322 -12.31 7.16 -4.26
N VAL A 323 -11.26 7.94 -3.97
CA VAL A 323 -10.51 8.68 -5.01
C VAL A 323 -9.06 8.22 -5.13
N SER A 324 -8.57 8.09 -6.37
CA SER A 324 -7.15 7.81 -6.63
C SER A 324 -6.28 9.02 -6.26
N ILE A 325 -5.45 8.84 -5.24
CA ILE A 325 -4.44 9.82 -4.78
C ILE A 325 -3.40 10.00 -5.88
N VAL A 326 -2.96 8.91 -6.50
CA VAL A 326 -1.94 8.94 -7.56
C VAL A 326 -2.41 9.80 -8.72
N GLN A 327 -3.63 9.63 -9.19
CA GLN A 327 -4.17 10.43 -10.31
C GLN A 327 -4.29 11.91 -9.95
N ILE A 328 -4.78 12.25 -8.75
CA ILE A 328 -4.86 13.65 -8.30
C ILE A 328 -3.47 14.29 -8.29
N GLN A 329 -2.49 13.60 -7.70
CA GLN A 329 -1.14 14.15 -7.55
C GLN A 329 -0.38 14.21 -8.88
N LEU A 330 -0.60 13.26 -9.79
CA LEU A 330 -0.02 13.29 -11.14
C LEU A 330 -0.52 14.50 -11.91
N LYS A 331 -1.82 14.77 -11.86
CA LYS A 331 -2.40 15.93 -12.56
C LYS A 331 -1.95 17.25 -11.93
N TRP A 332 -1.83 17.33 -10.60
CA TRP A 332 -1.16 18.47 -9.94
C TRP A 332 0.27 18.66 -10.42
N LEU A 333 1.04 17.57 -10.53
CA LEU A 333 2.40 17.59 -11.03
C LEU A 333 2.46 18.07 -12.49
N HIS A 334 1.56 17.60 -13.35
CA HIS A 334 1.47 18.02 -14.75
C HIS A 334 1.10 19.49 -14.92
N VAL A 335 0.18 20.00 -14.10
CA VAL A 335 -0.35 21.38 -14.23
C VAL A 335 0.55 22.43 -13.58
N LEU A 336 1.21 22.14 -12.45
CA LEU A 336 1.94 23.15 -11.68
C LEU A 336 3.46 22.89 -11.61
N ILE A 337 3.87 21.63 -11.45
CA ILE A 337 5.29 21.28 -11.26
C ILE A 337 6.03 21.17 -12.59
N LEU A 338 5.43 20.61 -13.63
CA LEU A 338 6.07 20.52 -14.94
C LEU A 338 6.33 21.89 -15.59
N PRO A 339 5.42 22.89 -15.52
CA PRO A 339 5.75 24.24 -15.93
C PRO A 339 6.91 24.83 -15.12
N TRP A 340 6.91 24.64 -13.80
CA TRP A 340 8.03 25.06 -12.94
C TRP A 340 9.36 24.42 -13.37
N LEU A 341 9.37 23.11 -13.63
CA LEU A 341 10.52 22.35 -14.10
C LEU A 341 11.01 22.83 -15.47
N SER A 342 10.09 23.24 -16.36
CA SER A 342 10.43 23.80 -17.67
C SER A 342 11.27 25.09 -17.59
N HIS A 343 11.12 25.88 -16.53
CA HIS A 343 11.96 27.06 -16.33
C HIS A 343 13.32 26.74 -15.68
N LEU A 344 13.48 25.54 -15.11
CA LEU A 344 14.70 25.11 -14.43
C LEU A 344 15.72 24.43 -15.34
N ILE A 345 15.25 23.64 -16.31
CA ILE A 345 16.10 22.77 -17.12
C ILE A 345 17.09 23.60 -17.95
N PRO A 346 18.36 23.18 -18.06
CA PRO A 346 19.33 23.85 -18.92
C PRO A 346 18.88 23.81 -20.38
N LYS A 347 18.86 24.98 -21.01
CA LYS A 347 18.40 25.17 -22.39
C LYS A 347 19.60 25.20 -23.33
N THR A 348 19.48 24.49 -24.44
CA THR A 348 20.40 24.55 -25.58
C THR A 348 19.75 25.30 -26.75
N ASP A 349 20.53 25.65 -27.77
CA ASP A 349 20.00 26.30 -28.98
C ASP A 349 19.07 25.38 -29.79
N ASN A 350 19.09 24.07 -29.53
CA ASN A 350 18.26 23.08 -30.22
C ASN A 350 16.97 22.79 -29.43
N ILE A 351 15.83 23.16 -30.00
CA ILE A 351 14.50 22.97 -29.42
C ILE A 351 14.17 21.48 -29.22
N ASP A 352 14.52 20.61 -30.18
CA ASP A 352 14.25 19.18 -30.08
C ASP A 352 15.00 18.55 -28.90
N THR A 353 16.28 18.86 -28.76
CA THR A 353 17.10 18.38 -27.64
C THR A 353 16.55 18.85 -26.29
N ASN A 354 16.06 20.10 -26.21
CA ASN A 354 15.42 20.62 -25.00
C ASN A 354 14.14 19.86 -24.66
N TRP A 355 13.32 19.52 -25.67
CA TRP A 355 12.09 18.76 -25.50
C TRP A 355 12.36 17.35 -24.95
N TYR A 356 13.27 16.58 -25.56
CA TYR A 356 13.59 15.24 -25.07
C TYR A 356 14.22 15.24 -23.68
N ASN A 357 15.06 16.23 -23.37
CA ASN A 357 15.60 16.40 -22.01
C ASN A 357 14.49 16.71 -21.00
N PHE A 358 13.52 17.54 -21.37
CA PHE A 358 12.35 17.81 -20.53
C PHE A 358 11.53 16.54 -20.28
N LEU A 359 11.30 15.70 -21.30
CA LEU A 359 10.56 14.43 -21.11
C LEU A 359 11.27 13.47 -20.16
N ARG A 360 12.61 13.39 -20.19
CA ARG A 360 13.38 12.59 -19.22
C ARG A 360 13.22 13.10 -17.80
N GLU A 361 13.25 14.42 -17.61
CA GLU A 361 13.05 15.02 -16.28
C GLU A 361 11.59 14.92 -15.82
N LYS A 362 10.60 14.94 -16.72
CA LYS A 362 9.19 14.60 -16.43
C LYS A 362 9.07 13.21 -15.83
N ILE A 363 9.65 12.19 -16.48
CA ILE A 363 9.63 10.80 -15.98
C ILE A 363 10.26 10.74 -14.58
N LYS A 364 11.40 11.41 -14.37
CA LYS A 364 12.02 11.51 -13.03
C LYS A 364 11.06 12.13 -12.01
N ALA A 365 10.33 13.19 -12.36
CA ALA A 365 9.39 13.84 -11.46
C ALA A 365 8.20 12.93 -11.09
N GLU A 366 7.64 12.20 -12.06
CA GLU A 366 6.58 11.20 -11.84
C GLU A 366 7.06 10.07 -10.92
N HIS A 367 8.28 9.54 -11.14
CA HIS A 367 8.85 8.51 -10.27
C HIS A 367 9.21 8.98 -8.87
N VAL A 368 9.56 10.26 -8.69
CA VAL A 368 9.74 10.87 -7.36
C VAL A 368 8.40 10.96 -6.64
N LEU A 369 7.33 11.32 -7.35
CA LEU A 369 5.98 11.34 -6.80
C LEU A 369 5.55 9.95 -6.31
N TYR A 370 5.69 8.91 -7.14
CA TYR A 370 5.37 7.53 -6.77
C TYR A 370 6.15 7.07 -5.52
N GLU A 371 7.43 7.44 -5.41
CA GLU A 371 8.26 7.09 -4.25
C GLU A 371 7.75 7.71 -2.95
N VAL A 372 7.37 8.99 -2.99
CA VAL A 372 6.89 9.70 -1.80
C VAL A 372 5.53 9.17 -1.35
N ILE A 373 4.61 8.91 -2.30
CA ILE A 373 3.31 8.32 -1.98
C ILE A 373 3.49 6.92 -1.38
N TYR A 374 4.36 6.11 -1.96
CA TYR A 374 4.68 4.77 -1.43
C TYR A 374 5.22 4.84 0.00
N GLN A 375 6.20 5.72 0.26
CA GLN A 375 6.79 5.89 1.59
C GLN A 375 5.77 6.34 2.64
N ALA A 376 4.77 7.12 2.24
CA ALA A 376 3.69 7.53 3.13
C ALA A 376 2.71 6.39 3.44
N LYS A 377 2.42 5.52 2.46
CA LYS A 377 1.40 4.47 2.58
C LYS A 377 1.91 3.11 3.03
N ILE A 378 3.19 2.81 2.84
CA ILE A 378 3.77 1.52 3.24
C ILE A 378 3.64 1.21 4.76
N PRO A 379 3.75 2.17 5.70
CA PRO A 379 3.57 1.87 7.13
C PRO A 379 2.11 1.54 7.48
N GLU A 380 1.16 2.07 6.73
CA GLU A 380 -0.29 1.87 6.90
C GLU A 380 -0.80 0.62 6.14
N ILE A 381 0.09 -0.14 5.48
CA ILE A 381 -0.32 -1.24 4.57
C ILE A 381 -1.22 -2.28 5.24
N PHE A 382 -0.97 -2.56 6.52
CA PHE A 382 -1.79 -3.51 7.28
C PHE A 382 -3.23 -3.00 7.43
N ASP A 383 -3.41 -1.72 7.77
CA ASP A 383 -4.71 -1.10 7.97
C ASP A 383 -5.43 -0.88 6.63
N ILE A 384 -4.68 -0.57 5.56
CA ILE A 384 -5.21 -0.50 4.19
C ILE A 384 -5.83 -1.84 3.79
N VAL A 385 -5.15 -2.95 4.07
CA VAL A 385 -5.66 -4.31 3.78
C VAL A 385 -6.84 -4.66 4.68
N LEU A 386 -6.79 -4.29 5.96
CA LEU A 386 -7.86 -4.58 6.93
C LEU A 386 -9.20 -3.92 6.56
N ASN A 387 -9.16 -2.72 5.98
CA ASN A 387 -10.34 -1.94 5.61
C ASN A 387 -10.83 -2.20 4.16
N TYR A 388 -10.35 -3.26 3.50
CA TYR A 388 -10.87 -3.66 2.19
C TYR A 388 -12.33 -4.14 2.32
N PRO A 389 -13.28 -3.74 1.44
CA PRO A 389 -13.11 -3.14 0.11
C PRO A 389 -13.09 -1.62 0.05
N ASP A 390 -13.32 -0.90 1.15
CA ASP A 390 -13.42 0.57 1.15
C ASP A 390 -12.12 1.24 0.68
N THR A 391 -10.98 0.55 0.78
CA THR A 391 -9.65 1.01 0.37
C THR A 391 -9.23 0.58 -1.05
N GLU A 392 -10.14 0.06 -1.89
CA GLU A 392 -9.82 -0.47 -3.23
C GLU A 392 -9.03 0.52 -4.12
N CYS A 393 -9.36 1.82 -4.06
CA CYS A 393 -8.67 2.85 -4.83
C CYS A 393 -7.19 2.99 -4.43
N ILE A 394 -6.88 2.91 -3.13
CA ILE A 394 -5.51 2.99 -2.62
C ILE A 394 -4.72 1.74 -3.05
N ILE A 395 -5.36 0.58 -3.09
CA ILE A 395 -4.74 -0.68 -3.53
C ILE A 395 -4.42 -0.61 -5.04
N LYS A 396 -5.31 -0.06 -5.86
CA LYS A 396 -5.04 0.20 -7.28
C LYS A 396 -3.89 1.21 -7.48
N ASP A 397 -3.82 2.23 -6.64
CA ASP A 397 -2.70 3.18 -6.65
C ASP A 397 -1.37 2.50 -6.30
N LEU A 398 -1.36 1.62 -5.29
CA LEU A 398 -0.19 0.82 -4.92
C LEU A 398 0.21 -0.14 -6.05
N HIS A 399 -0.74 -0.74 -6.77
CA HIS A 399 -0.47 -1.55 -7.96
C HIS A 399 0.33 -0.75 -9.01
N ILE A 400 -0.15 0.45 -9.35
CA ILE A 400 0.50 1.33 -10.33
C ILE A 400 1.93 1.64 -9.87
N ILE A 401 2.08 2.08 -8.62
CA ILE A 401 3.38 2.47 -8.06
C ILE A 401 4.36 1.28 -8.03
N ALA A 402 3.93 0.14 -7.50
CA ALA A 402 4.78 -1.04 -7.34
C ALA A 402 5.24 -1.60 -8.69
N THR A 403 4.35 -1.59 -9.70
CA THR A 403 4.66 -2.03 -11.07
C THR A 403 5.67 -1.07 -11.73
N LYS A 404 5.46 0.24 -11.60
CA LYS A 404 6.31 1.29 -12.20
C LYS A 404 7.72 1.34 -11.59
N ARG A 405 7.84 1.15 -10.27
CA ARG A 405 9.10 1.27 -9.54
C ARG A 405 9.80 -0.07 -9.27
N GLY A 406 9.14 -1.19 -9.52
CA GLY A 406 9.66 -2.53 -9.19
C GLY A 406 9.78 -2.77 -7.68
N LEU A 407 8.81 -2.27 -6.90
CA LEU A 407 8.83 -2.33 -5.43
C LEU A 407 8.05 -3.52 -4.84
N LEU A 408 7.62 -4.47 -5.67
CA LEU A 408 6.80 -5.61 -5.23
C LEU A 408 7.46 -6.44 -4.12
N GLU A 409 8.78 -6.64 -4.17
CA GLU A 409 9.51 -7.38 -3.12
C GLU A 409 9.54 -6.64 -1.79
N ASP A 410 9.76 -5.32 -1.82
CA ASP A 410 9.76 -4.48 -0.60
C ASP A 410 8.36 -4.40 0.03
N LEU A 411 7.32 -4.35 -0.80
CA LEU A 411 5.92 -4.41 -0.37
C LEU A 411 5.63 -5.75 0.32
N ARG A 412 6.05 -6.86 -0.29
CA ARG A 412 5.92 -8.21 0.28
C ARG A 412 6.58 -8.27 1.65
N ASP A 413 7.84 -7.87 1.74
CA ASP A 413 8.63 -7.98 2.97
C ASP A 413 8.08 -7.08 4.08
N SER A 414 7.57 -5.90 3.72
CA SER A 414 6.94 -4.98 4.68
C SER A 414 5.58 -5.49 5.17
N LEU A 415 4.73 -5.99 4.28
CA LEU A 415 3.46 -6.58 4.65
C LEU A 415 3.65 -7.84 5.53
N MET A 416 4.59 -8.72 5.17
CA MET A 416 4.91 -9.91 5.98
C MET A 416 5.37 -9.53 7.40
N ARG A 417 6.17 -8.46 7.53
CA ARG A 417 6.65 -7.96 8.83
C ARG A 417 5.50 -7.46 9.70
N GLU A 418 4.56 -6.70 9.12
CA GLU A 418 3.39 -6.19 9.83
C GLU A 418 2.42 -7.31 10.22
N ILE A 419 2.21 -8.30 9.35
CA ILE A 419 1.39 -9.48 9.66
C ILE A 419 1.98 -10.25 10.84
N GLN A 420 3.29 -10.46 10.86
CA GLN A 420 3.98 -11.15 11.97
C GLN A 420 3.89 -10.38 13.29
N SER A 421 4.01 -9.05 13.25
CA SER A 421 4.04 -8.22 14.46
C SER A 421 2.65 -7.96 15.04
N ARG A 422 1.64 -7.72 14.20
CA ARG A 422 0.31 -7.24 14.61
C ARG A 422 -0.78 -8.32 14.63
N LEU A 423 -0.66 -9.38 13.82
CA LEU A 423 -1.74 -10.37 13.65
C LEU A 423 -1.36 -11.77 14.16
N LEU A 424 -0.15 -12.25 13.84
CA LEU A 424 0.28 -13.63 14.13
C LEU A 424 0.79 -13.78 15.57
N HIS A 425 -0.06 -13.45 16.54
CA HIS A 425 0.21 -13.62 17.96
C HIS A 425 -0.89 -14.43 18.67
N PRO A 426 -0.60 -15.07 19.83
CA PRO A 426 -1.57 -15.94 20.51
C PRO A 426 -2.87 -15.27 20.92
N GLY A 427 -2.89 -13.94 21.11
CA GLY A 427 -4.08 -13.18 21.51
C GLY A 427 -5.10 -12.91 20.41
N ALA A 428 -4.78 -13.19 19.14
CA ALA A 428 -5.70 -12.96 18.02
C ALA A 428 -6.70 -14.12 17.88
N SER A 429 -7.94 -13.82 17.52
CA SER A 429 -8.94 -14.85 17.20
C SER A 429 -8.60 -15.54 15.88
N ALA A 430 -8.89 -16.84 15.77
CA ALA A 430 -8.73 -17.56 14.49
C ALA A 430 -9.65 -16.97 13.42
N VAL A 431 -10.84 -16.50 13.80
CA VAL A 431 -11.79 -15.85 12.87
C VAL A 431 -11.20 -14.56 12.31
N ASP A 432 -10.60 -13.71 13.15
CA ASP A 432 -10.00 -12.44 12.71
C ASP A 432 -8.81 -12.68 11.76
N ILE A 433 -7.99 -13.69 12.05
CA ILE A 433 -6.85 -14.07 11.18
C ILE A 433 -7.37 -14.56 9.82
N LEU A 434 -8.44 -15.38 9.81
CA LEU A 434 -9.06 -15.88 8.58
C LEU A 434 -9.75 -14.78 7.77
N GLN A 435 -10.40 -13.82 8.44
CA GLN A 435 -10.98 -12.66 7.78
C GLN A 435 -9.90 -11.81 7.12
N TYR A 436 -8.84 -11.47 7.86
CA TYR A 436 -7.69 -10.75 7.31
C TYR A 436 -7.03 -11.53 6.16
N HIS A 437 -6.97 -12.85 6.23
CA HIS A 437 -6.44 -13.68 5.16
C HIS A 437 -7.22 -13.48 3.84
N ILE A 438 -8.56 -13.43 3.91
CA ILE A 438 -9.42 -13.14 2.74
C ILE A 438 -9.13 -11.75 2.19
N ASP A 439 -9.14 -10.74 3.05
CA ASP A 439 -8.99 -9.33 2.65
C ASP A 439 -7.59 -9.08 2.08
N CYS A 440 -6.57 -9.75 2.64
CA CYS A 440 -5.20 -9.76 2.15
C CYS A 440 -5.10 -10.41 0.76
N ILE A 441 -5.70 -11.57 0.54
CA ILE A 441 -5.68 -12.22 -0.78
C ILE A 441 -6.33 -11.35 -1.84
N ARG A 442 -7.52 -10.79 -1.53
CA ARG A 442 -8.23 -9.89 -2.45
C ARG A 442 -7.40 -8.67 -2.78
N SER A 443 -6.86 -7.99 -1.77
CA SER A 443 -6.01 -6.81 -1.93
C SER A 443 -4.74 -7.10 -2.75
N VAL A 444 -4.01 -8.16 -2.39
CA VAL A 444 -2.76 -8.54 -3.04
C VAL A 444 -3.01 -9.03 -4.48
N SER A 445 -4.16 -9.64 -4.77
CA SER A 445 -4.52 -10.05 -6.14
C SER A 445 -4.67 -8.87 -7.10
N VAL A 446 -5.10 -7.72 -6.58
CA VAL A 446 -5.20 -6.47 -7.34
C VAL A 446 -3.82 -5.84 -7.53
N ILE A 447 -2.95 -5.91 -6.51
CA ILE A 447 -1.58 -5.35 -6.57
C ILE A 447 -0.65 -6.17 -7.45
N ASP A 448 -0.72 -7.49 -7.37
CA ASP A 448 0.10 -8.41 -8.16
C ASP A 448 -0.79 -9.45 -8.86
N PRO A 449 -1.20 -9.18 -10.12
CA PRO A 449 -1.94 -10.14 -10.92
C PRO A 449 -1.17 -11.45 -11.18
N SER A 450 0.16 -11.47 -11.02
CA SER A 450 0.97 -12.69 -11.18
C SER A 450 0.92 -13.61 -9.94
N CYS A 451 0.47 -13.09 -8.81
CA CYS A 451 0.40 -13.75 -7.50
C CYS A 451 1.74 -14.29 -6.96
N ASP A 452 2.89 -13.79 -7.43
CA ASP A 452 4.22 -14.22 -6.98
C ASP A 452 4.51 -13.75 -5.54
N ILE A 453 4.10 -12.53 -5.18
CA ILE A 453 4.23 -12.06 -3.78
C ILE A 453 3.23 -12.72 -2.83
N MET A 454 2.07 -13.11 -3.37
CA MET A 454 0.96 -13.68 -2.62
C MET A 454 1.33 -15.04 -2.03
N GLU A 455 2.06 -15.85 -2.79
CA GLU A 455 2.51 -17.19 -2.37
C GLU A 455 3.22 -17.14 -1.02
N SER A 456 4.22 -16.27 -0.85
CA SER A 456 4.98 -16.15 0.41
C SER A 456 4.12 -15.65 1.58
N ILE A 457 3.14 -14.79 1.32
CA ILE A 457 2.24 -14.25 2.35
C ILE A 457 1.24 -15.32 2.81
N ILE A 458 0.66 -16.07 1.87
CA ILE A 458 -0.24 -17.19 2.17
C ILE A 458 0.51 -18.26 2.96
N GLU A 459 1.72 -18.65 2.51
CA GLU A 459 2.53 -19.64 3.22
C GLU A 459 2.80 -19.22 4.68
N LEU A 460 3.06 -17.94 4.93
CA LEU A 460 3.27 -17.41 6.27
C LEU A 460 2.02 -17.55 7.16
N ILE A 461 0.84 -17.14 6.66
CA ILE A 461 -0.42 -17.19 7.42
C ILE A 461 -0.86 -18.64 7.62
N GLU A 462 -0.86 -19.44 6.56
CA GLU A 462 -1.27 -20.85 6.62
C GLU A 462 -0.34 -21.69 7.51
N HIS A 463 0.97 -21.44 7.47
CA HIS A 463 1.90 -22.12 8.36
C HIS A 463 1.59 -21.83 9.83
N TYR A 464 1.24 -20.59 10.18
CA TYR A 464 0.85 -20.25 11.54
C TYR A 464 -0.46 -20.94 11.94
N LEU A 465 -1.48 -20.87 11.08
CA LEU A 465 -2.79 -21.49 11.31
C LEU A 465 -2.68 -23.01 11.48
N LYS A 466 -1.97 -23.70 10.59
CA LYS A 466 -1.82 -25.16 10.60
C LYS A 466 -0.95 -25.67 11.76
N THR A 467 0.03 -24.88 12.22
CA THR A 467 0.99 -25.31 13.25
C THR A 467 0.52 -25.01 14.67
N PHE A 468 -0.04 -23.82 14.90
CA PHE A 468 -0.27 -23.31 16.26
C PHE A 468 -1.75 -23.27 16.66
N ARG A 469 -2.69 -23.36 15.71
CA ARG A 469 -4.13 -23.26 15.96
C ARG A 469 -4.84 -24.57 15.65
N LYS A 470 -5.69 -25.02 16.56
CA LYS A 470 -6.54 -26.23 16.39
C LYS A 470 -7.98 -25.88 16.03
N ASP A 471 -8.36 -24.62 16.20
CA ASP A 471 -9.70 -24.06 16.01
C ASP A 471 -9.95 -23.51 14.59
N VAL A 472 -8.97 -23.65 13.68
CA VAL A 472 -9.04 -23.14 12.30
C VAL A 472 -10.26 -23.69 11.56
N THR A 473 -10.47 -25.02 11.60
CA THR A 473 -11.59 -25.67 10.93
C THR A 473 -12.93 -25.16 11.42
N ALA A 474 -13.07 -24.97 12.74
CA ALA A 474 -14.29 -24.43 13.34
C ALA A 474 -14.52 -22.96 12.90
N GLY A 475 -13.46 -22.16 12.86
CA GLY A 475 -13.50 -20.78 12.36
C GLY A 475 -13.90 -20.68 10.90
N VAL A 476 -13.34 -21.52 10.02
CA VAL A 476 -13.70 -21.56 8.59
C VAL A 476 -15.17 -21.97 8.41
N VAL A 477 -15.62 -23.00 9.12
CA VAL A 477 -17.03 -23.43 9.07
C VAL A 477 -17.95 -22.32 9.57
N HIS A 478 -17.57 -21.61 10.63
CA HIS A 478 -18.33 -20.47 11.15
C HIS A 478 -18.47 -19.35 10.10
N LEU A 479 -17.37 -18.91 9.50
CA LEU A 479 -17.36 -17.88 8.44
C LEU A 479 -18.22 -18.28 7.24
N ILE A 480 -18.14 -19.56 6.82
CA ILE A 480 -18.91 -20.07 5.68
C ILE A 480 -20.41 -20.17 6.01
N ARG A 481 -20.79 -20.51 7.25
CA ARG A 481 -22.21 -20.68 7.61
C ARG A 481 -22.92 -19.38 7.97
N ASN A 482 -22.18 -18.33 8.33
CA ASN A 482 -22.76 -17.02 8.62
C ASN A 482 -23.30 -16.35 7.35
N ALA A 483 -24.62 -16.13 7.29
CA ALA A 483 -25.29 -15.64 6.08
C ALA A 483 -24.79 -14.28 5.57
N ARG A 484 -24.39 -13.37 6.48
CA ARG A 484 -23.85 -12.05 6.13
C ARG A 484 -22.44 -12.15 5.52
N GLU A 485 -21.58 -12.95 6.15
CA GLU A 485 -20.20 -13.17 5.73
C GLU A 485 -20.17 -13.96 4.43
N TYR A 486 -20.99 -15.00 4.30
CA TYR A 486 -21.06 -15.83 3.10
C TYR A 486 -21.48 -15.07 1.84
N SER A 487 -22.42 -14.13 1.96
CA SER A 487 -22.84 -13.29 0.81
C SER A 487 -21.68 -12.45 0.27
N ASN A 488 -20.80 -11.97 1.16
CA ASN A 488 -19.60 -11.22 0.79
C ASN A 488 -18.47 -12.11 0.25
N LEU A 489 -18.59 -13.44 0.39
CA LEU A 489 -17.65 -14.44 -0.11
C LEU A 489 -18.08 -15.02 -1.47
N GLN A 490 -19.31 -14.76 -1.93
CA GLN A 490 -19.79 -15.25 -3.22
C GLN A 490 -19.11 -14.55 -4.40
N VAL A 491 -18.79 -15.33 -5.41
CA VAL A 491 -18.10 -14.89 -6.63
C VAL A 491 -18.92 -15.35 -7.83
N LYS A 492 -18.70 -14.72 -9.00
CA LYS A 492 -19.32 -15.13 -10.26
C LYS A 492 -19.02 -16.60 -10.56
N ASP A 493 -19.98 -17.26 -11.19
CA ASP A 493 -19.93 -18.70 -11.50
C ASP A 493 -18.64 -19.13 -12.24
N ASP A 494 -18.09 -18.26 -13.10
CA ASP A 494 -16.88 -18.53 -13.88
C ASP A 494 -15.59 -18.53 -13.04
N ASP A 495 -15.61 -17.92 -11.86
CA ASP A 495 -14.45 -17.75 -10.99
C ASP A 495 -14.40 -18.76 -9.83
N ILE A 496 -15.39 -19.65 -9.73
CA ILE A 496 -15.47 -20.66 -8.66
C ILE A 496 -14.41 -21.74 -8.88
N TYR A 497 -13.59 -21.97 -7.85
CA TYR A 497 -12.58 -23.03 -7.89
C TYR A 497 -13.19 -24.36 -7.46
N VAL A 498 -13.12 -25.35 -8.35
CA VAL A 498 -13.53 -26.74 -8.06
C VAL A 498 -12.31 -27.56 -7.65
N PHE A 499 -12.29 -28.02 -6.40
CA PHE A 499 -11.23 -28.88 -5.88
C PHE A 499 -11.14 -30.20 -6.67
N LYS A 500 -9.92 -30.64 -6.97
CA LYS A 500 -9.69 -31.93 -7.64
C LYS A 500 -9.77 -33.08 -6.64
N LYS A 501 -10.18 -34.27 -7.11
CA LYS A 501 -10.17 -35.51 -6.28
C LYS A 501 -8.79 -35.82 -5.67
N SER A 502 -7.72 -35.46 -6.35
CA SER A 502 -6.34 -35.59 -5.83
C SER A 502 -6.06 -34.67 -4.63
N GLU A 503 -6.68 -33.49 -4.56
CA GLU A 503 -6.56 -32.57 -3.41
C GLU A 503 -7.34 -33.07 -2.19
N LEU A 504 -8.40 -33.85 -2.40
CA LEU A 504 -9.26 -34.40 -1.33
C LEU A 504 -8.59 -35.52 -0.52
N ASN A 505 -7.74 -36.32 -1.14
CA ASN A 505 -7.29 -37.55 -0.50
C ASN A 505 -6.01 -37.40 0.34
N ASN A 506 -5.24 -36.31 0.22
CA ASN A 506 -3.86 -36.24 0.73
C ASN A 506 -3.15 -37.59 0.52
N GLU A 507 -3.26 -38.17 -0.68
CA GLU A 507 -2.57 -39.44 -0.94
C GLU A 507 -1.08 -39.14 -0.81
N GLU A 508 -0.47 -39.72 0.23
CA GLU A 508 0.94 -40.03 0.23
C GLU A 508 1.22 -40.64 -1.14
N THR A 509 1.88 -39.88 -2.00
CA THR A 509 2.31 -40.37 -3.29
C THR A 509 3.02 -41.70 -3.06
N PRO A 510 2.61 -42.79 -3.72
CA PRO A 510 3.26 -44.08 -3.53
C PRO A 510 4.77 -43.90 -3.70
N VAL A 511 5.57 -44.59 -2.89
CA VAL A 511 7.04 -44.39 -2.83
C VAL A 511 7.73 -44.53 -4.20
N ASP A 512 7.07 -45.19 -5.17
CA ASP A 512 7.49 -45.38 -6.56
C ASP A 512 6.92 -44.38 -7.58
N ALA A 513 6.06 -43.44 -7.16
CA ALA A 513 5.57 -42.38 -8.04
C ALA A 513 6.66 -41.32 -8.21
N VAL A 514 7.07 -41.07 -9.46
CA VAL A 514 7.87 -39.91 -9.80
C VAL A 514 7.04 -38.68 -9.47
N VAL A 515 7.27 -38.08 -8.30
CA VAL A 515 6.74 -36.77 -7.94
C VAL A 515 7.35 -35.78 -8.92
N VAL A 516 6.66 -35.53 -10.03
CA VAL A 516 6.94 -34.36 -10.86
C VAL A 516 6.59 -33.19 -9.96
N LYS A 517 7.60 -32.61 -9.31
CA LYS A 517 7.44 -31.34 -8.61
C LYS A 517 6.75 -30.41 -9.58
N GLU A 518 5.59 -29.92 -9.19
CA GLU A 518 4.80 -29.02 -10.01
C GLU A 518 5.67 -27.81 -10.38
N ASP A 519 5.71 -27.48 -11.67
CA ASP A 519 6.48 -26.32 -12.12
C ASP A 519 5.92 -25.06 -11.43
N LYS A 520 6.79 -24.18 -10.91
CA LYS A 520 6.39 -22.89 -10.28
C LYS A 520 5.27 -22.12 -11.05
N PRO A 521 5.31 -21.98 -12.39
CA PRO A 521 4.20 -21.32 -13.12
C PRO A 521 2.86 -22.04 -13.04
N ALA A 522 2.83 -23.37 -12.90
CA ALA A 522 1.58 -24.11 -12.73
C ALA A 522 0.99 -23.90 -11.33
N GLN A 523 1.84 -23.86 -10.30
CA GLN A 523 1.46 -23.51 -8.94
C GLN A 523 0.87 -22.10 -8.85
N LEU A 524 1.52 -21.11 -9.47
CA LEU A 524 1.02 -19.73 -9.52
C LEU A 524 -0.32 -19.62 -10.27
N ARG A 525 -0.51 -20.35 -11.38
CA ARG A 525 -1.80 -20.37 -12.08
C ARG A 525 -2.93 -20.97 -11.24
N ARG A 526 -2.64 -22.04 -10.48
CA ARG A 526 -3.62 -22.59 -9.54
C ARG A 526 -3.94 -21.58 -8.46
N LEU A 527 -2.92 -20.90 -7.91
CA LEU A 527 -3.12 -19.86 -6.92
C LEU A 527 -3.94 -18.68 -7.46
N GLN A 528 -3.70 -18.24 -8.70
CA GLN A 528 -4.49 -17.22 -9.39
C GLN A 528 -5.96 -17.63 -9.57
N GLN A 529 -6.24 -18.92 -9.80
CA GLN A 529 -7.62 -19.41 -9.87
C GLN A 529 -8.26 -19.45 -8.48
N LYS A 530 -7.53 -19.91 -7.47
CA LYS A 530 -8.03 -19.97 -6.08
C LYS A 530 -8.21 -18.58 -5.49
N SER A 531 -7.34 -17.61 -5.77
CA SER A 531 -7.40 -16.26 -5.18
C SER A 531 -8.65 -15.47 -5.56
N LYS A 532 -9.26 -15.81 -6.70
CA LYS A 532 -10.56 -15.28 -7.09
C LYS A 532 -11.70 -15.80 -6.23
N ASP A 533 -11.56 -16.99 -5.67
CA ASP A 533 -12.56 -17.67 -4.85
C ASP A 533 -12.15 -17.65 -3.37
N SER A 534 -12.73 -16.71 -2.63
CA SER A 534 -12.43 -16.54 -1.21
C SER A 534 -12.82 -17.74 -0.36
N ILE A 535 -13.83 -18.52 -0.78
CA ILE A 535 -14.25 -19.75 -0.10
C ILE A 535 -13.17 -20.83 -0.31
N ALA A 536 -12.69 -20.98 -1.54
CA ALA A 536 -11.62 -21.94 -1.84
C ALA A 536 -10.31 -21.63 -1.08
N MET A 537 -10.00 -20.34 -0.88
CA MET A 537 -8.85 -19.91 -0.08
C MET A 537 -9.01 -20.21 1.41
N LEU A 538 -10.17 -19.90 1.99
CA LEU A 538 -10.48 -20.27 3.38
C LEU A 538 -10.36 -21.77 3.62
N ILE A 539 -10.90 -22.58 2.69
CA ILE A 539 -10.84 -24.03 2.77
C ILE A 539 -9.38 -24.52 2.65
N SER A 540 -8.54 -23.87 1.85
CA SER A 540 -7.12 -24.22 1.68
C SER A 540 -6.27 -23.93 2.93
N ALA A 541 -6.71 -23.00 3.79
CA ALA A 541 -6.08 -22.71 5.08
C ALA A 541 -6.24 -23.85 6.10
N CYS A 542 -7.24 -24.73 5.93
CA CYS A 542 -7.39 -25.94 6.75
C CYS A 542 -6.24 -26.93 6.52
N SER A 543 -5.91 -27.73 7.54
CA SER A 543 -4.90 -28.81 7.46
C SER A 543 -5.21 -29.84 6.38
N SER A 544 -6.49 -30.18 6.24
CA SER A 544 -7.00 -31.17 5.30
C SER A 544 -8.43 -30.83 4.88
N LEU A 545 -8.75 -31.10 3.61
CA LEU A 545 -10.13 -31.02 3.11
C LEU A 545 -11.06 -32.00 3.86
N LYS A 546 -10.55 -33.16 4.29
CA LYS A 546 -11.33 -34.14 5.06
C LYS A 546 -11.71 -33.59 6.44
N ASP A 547 -10.79 -32.87 7.10
CA ASP A 547 -11.05 -32.24 8.40
C ASP A 547 -12.13 -31.18 8.26
N PHE A 548 -12.09 -30.38 7.18
CA PHE A 548 -13.13 -29.42 6.85
C PHE A 548 -14.48 -30.09 6.60
N ILE A 549 -14.55 -31.13 5.75
CA ILE A 549 -15.81 -31.84 5.46
C ILE A 549 -16.39 -32.44 6.74
N LYS A 550 -15.56 -33.07 7.58
CA LYS A 550 -15.98 -33.61 8.87
C LYS A 550 -16.49 -32.52 9.80
N GLY A 551 -15.73 -31.43 9.98
CA GLY A 551 -16.12 -30.31 10.83
C GLY A 551 -17.39 -29.62 10.36
N TYR A 552 -17.57 -29.43 9.05
CA TYR A 552 -18.80 -28.90 8.47
C TYR A 552 -19.99 -29.83 8.72
N SER A 553 -19.81 -31.13 8.48
CA SER A 553 -20.85 -32.16 8.71
C SER A 553 -21.27 -32.20 10.18
N ASP A 554 -20.30 -32.17 11.10
CA ASP A 554 -20.56 -32.22 12.53
C ASP A 554 -21.34 -30.98 12.99
N GLN A 555 -20.93 -29.79 12.53
CA GLN A 555 -21.65 -28.55 12.82
C GLN A 555 -23.05 -28.55 12.20
N LEU A 556 -23.23 -29.04 10.96
CA LEU A 556 -24.54 -29.18 10.33
C LEU A 556 -25.44 -30.10 11.16
N GLY A 557 -24.93 -31.26 11.58
CA GLY A 557 -25.66 -32.20 12.42
C GLY A 557 -26.14 -31.56 13.73
N HIS A 558 -25.28 -30.80 14.41
CA HIS A 558 -25.67 -30.07 15.61
C HIS A 558 -26.78 -29.04 15.34
N THR A 559 -26.68 -28.26 14.26
CA THR A 559 -27.70 -27.28 13.90
C THR A 559 -29.04 -27.94 13.54
N LEU A 560 -29.01 -29.04 12.79
CA LEU A 560 -30.21 -29.78 12.40
C LEU A 560 -30.93 -30.38 13.62
N LEU A 561 -30.19 -30.86 14.63
CA LEU A 561 -30.79 -31.35 15.88
C LEU A 561 -31.47 -30.23 16.68
N SER A 562 -30.94 -29.00 16.65
CA SER A 562 -31.55 -27.84 17.31
C SER A 562 -32.63 -27.14 16.47
N THR A 563 -32.89 -27.61 15.24
CA THR A 563 -33.82 -26.93 14.33
C THR A 563 -35.27 -27.19 14.73
N SER A 564 -36.02 -26.12 14.98
CA SER A 564 -37.46 -26.21 15.23
C SER A 564 -38.25 -26.45 13.92
N ASN A 565 -39.34 -27.20 14.00
CA ASN A 565 -40.30 -27.45 12.91
C ASN A 565 -39.73 -28.14 11.64
N TYR A 566 -38.58 -28.81 11.72
CA TYR A 566 -37.96 -29.51 10.58
C TYR A 566 -37.67 -28.59 9.37
N ASP A 567 -37.52 -27.27 9.56
CA ASP A 567 -37.21 -26.35 8.46
C ASP A 567 -35.72 -26.44 8.08
N THR A 568 -35.46 -26.96 6.89
CA THR A 568 -34.10 -27.19 6.37
C THR A 568 -33.77 -26.32 5.16
N SER A 569 -34.66 -25.38 4.80
CA SER A 569 -34.60 -24.64 3.54
C SER A 569 -33.30 -23.83 3.40
N GLU A 570 -32.90 -23.12 4.46
CA GLU A 570 -31.65 -22.34 4.46
C GLU A 570 -30.41 -23.23 4.42
N GLU A 571 -30.43 -24.36 5.13
CA GLU A 571 -29.29 -25.28 5.21
C GLU A 571 -29.07 -26.01 3.90
N ILE A 572 -30.14 -26.37 3.19
CA ILE A 572 -30.07 -26.90 1.82
C ILE A 572 -29.40 -25.87 0.91
N LEU A 573 -29.84 -24.61 0.95
CA LEU A 573 -29.26 -23.56 0.09
C LEU A 573 -27.77 -23.32 0.40
N ARG A 574 -27.39 -23.25 1.68
CA ARG A 574 -25.97 -23.11 2.09
C ARG A 574 -25.12 -24.28 1.61
N LEU A 575 -25.61 -25.51 1.76
CA LEU A 575 -24.89 -26.71 1.32
C LEU A 575 -24.76 -26.75 -0.21
N GLU A 576 -25.82 -26.43 -0.95
CA GLU A 576 -25.77 -26.39 -2.43
C GLU A 576 -24.77 -25.36 -2.94
N LEU A 577 -24.65 -24.20 -2.28
CA LEU A 577 -23.64 -23.20 -2.65
C LEU A 577 -22.22 -23.71 -2.37
N LEU A 578 -22.00 -24.38 -1.23
CA LEU A 578 -20.70 -24.98 -0.89
C LEU A 578 -20.31 -26.13 -1.82
N LYS A 579 -21.27 -26.97 -2.24
CA LYS A 579 -21.04 -28.11 -3.14
C LYS A 579 -20.44 -27.69 -4.49
N ARG A 580 -20.66 -26.44 -4.93
CA ARG A 580 -20.11 -25.91 -6.19
C ARG A 580 -18.59 -25.95 -6.23
N ASN A 581 -17.93 -25.84 -5.07
CA ASN A 581 -16.49 -25.90 -4.93
C ASN A 581 -15.92 -27.33 -4.96
N PHE A 582 -16.76 -28.36 -4.89
CA PHE A 582 -16.32 -29.74 -4.70
C PHE A 582 -16.79 -30.66 -5.83
N PRO A 583 -16.08 -31.78 -6.08
CA PRO A 583 -16.58 -32.85 -6.92
C PRO A 583 -17.90 -33.41 -6.38
N PRO A 584 -18.74 -34.01 -7.25
CA PRO A 584 -19.96 -34.68 -6.83
C PRO A 584 -19.68 -35.77 -5.77
N ASP A 585 -20.66 -36.02 -4.91
CA ASP A 585 -20.67 -37.03 -3.85
C ASP A 585 -19.76 -36.77 -2.63
N THR A 586 -19.06 -35.64 -2.58
CA THR A 586 -18.18 -35.28 -1.43
C THR A 586 -18.95 -35.07 -0.13
N PHE A 587 -20.15 -34.47 -0.20
CA PHE A 587 -20.99 -34.13 0.96
C PHE A 587 -22.13 -35.13 1.21
N LEU A 588 -21.96 -36.40 0.80
CA LEU A 588 -22.99 -37.44 0.95
C LEU A 588 -23.49 -37.55 2.41
N ARG A 589 -22.59 -37.41 3.39
CA ARG A 589 -22.96 -37.41 4.82
C ARG A 589 -23.96 -36.30 5.15
N CYS A 590 -23.75 -35.08 4.67
CA CYS A 590 -24.66 -33.94 4.86
C CYS A 590 -25.99 -34.15 4.13
N ASP A 591 -25.97 -34.70 2.92
CA ASP A 591 -27.16 -34.99 2.13
C ASP A 591 -28.08 -36.00 2.82
N ILE A 592 -27.49 -37.04 3.41
CA ILE A 592 -28.23 -38.03 4.20
C ILE A 592 -28.81 -37.38 5.46
N MET A 593 -28.07 -36.52 6.16
CA MET A 593 -28.61 -35.80 7.33
C MET A 593 -29.84 -34.95 6.96
N LEU A 594 -29.80 -34.20 5.85
CA LEU A 594 -30.93 -33.39 5.40
C LEU A 594 -32.12 -34.24 4.98
N GLN A 595 -31.87 -35.35 4.29
CA GLN A 595 -32.90 -36.31 3.92
C GLN A 595 -33.54 -36.97 5.15
N ASP A 596 -32.74 -37.32 6.16
CA ASP A 596 -33.22 -37.89 7.43
C ASP A 596 -34.20 -36.94 8.13
N VAL A 597 -33.91 -35.62 8.19
CA VAL A 597 -34.82 -34.63 8.77
C VAL A 597 -36.12 -34.51 7.98
N ALA A 598 -36.03 -34.49 6.65
CA ALA A 598 -37.21 -34.43 5.77
C ALA A 598 -38.10 -35.68 5.89
N ASP A 599 -37.50 -36.86 5.96
CA ASP A 599 -38.22 -38.12 6.15
C ASP A 599 -38.74 -38.24 7.58
N SER A 600 -38.03 -37.71 8.57
CA SER A 600 -38.51 -37.62 9.95
C SER A 600 -39.80 -36.81 10.04
N ARG A 601 -39.89 -35.66 9.37
CA ARG A 601 -41.13 -34.86 9.33
C ARG A 601 -42.32 -35.69 8.81
N ARG A 602 -42.11 -36.48 7.76
CA ARG A 602 -43.14 -37.35 7.17
C ARG A 602 -43.54 -38.48 8.13
N LEU A 603 -42.56 -39.10 8.78
CA LEU A 603 -42.77 -40.19 9.73
C LEU A 603 -43.50 -39.68 10.98
N ASP A 604 -43.06 -38.56 11.53
CA ASP A 604 -43.66 -37.91 12.70
C ASP A 604 -45.13 -37.54 12.44
N THR A 605 -45.41 -36.90 11.29
CA THR A 605 -46.79 -36.63 10.85
C THR A 605 -47.62 -37.91 10.79
N SER A 606 -47.04 -39.02 10.31
CA SER A 606 -47.74 -40.30 10.20
C SER A 606 -47.98 -40.97 11.56
N VAL A 607 -47.07 -40.81 12.51
CA VAL A 607 -47.23 -41.27 13.91
C VAL A 607 -48.38 -40.54 14.57
N HIS A 608 -48.45 -39.21 14.43
CA HIS A 608 -49.50 -38.38 15.02
C HIS A 608 -50.88 -38.52 14.37
N LEU A 609 -51.00 -39.14 13.18
CA LEU A 609 -52.30 -39.49 12.62
C LEU A 609 -53.04 -40.56 13.45
N ASN A 610 -52.31 -41.35 14.24
CA ASN A 610 -52.89 -42.28 15.18
C ASN A 610 -53.10 -41.58 16.53
N ASN A 611 -54.35 -41.46 17.00
CA ASN A 611 -54.74 -40.74 18.23
C ASN A 611 -54.17 -41.30 19.56
N GLY A 612 -53.12 -42.11 19.52
CA GLY A 612 -52.50 -42.76 20.68
C GLY A 612 -51.22 -42.09 21.20
N VAL A 613 -50.80 -40.95 20.64
CA VAL A 613 -49.57 -40.25 21.02
C VAL A 613 -49.87 -38.83 21.48
N ASN A 614 -49.16 -38.38 22.51
CA ASN A 614 -49.18 -36.99 22.96
C ASN A 614 -48.82 -36.02 21.80
N PRO A 615 -49.69 -35.05 21.46
CA PRO A 615 -49.47 -34.14 20.32
C PRO A 615 -48.31 -33.16 20.51
N ASN A 616 -47.75 -33.05 21.71
CA ASN A 616 -46.62 -32.16 22.02
C ASN A 616 -45.25 -32.86 21.88
N VAL A 617 -45.22 -34.17 21.62
CA VAL A 617 -43.98 -34.95 21.53
C VAL A 617 -43.66 -35.23 20.08
N HIS A 618 -42.64 -34.54 19.57
CA HIS A 618 -42.12 -34.74 18.21
C HIS A 618 -40.71 -35.34 18.28
N ALA A 619 -40.41 -36.26 17.36
CA ALA A 619 -39.09 -36.88 17.29
C ALA A 619 -38.37 -36.57 15.97
N ILE A 620 -37.07 -36.32 16.04
CA ILE A 620 -36.19 -36.30 14.87
C ILE A 620 -35.55 -37.69 14.73
N ILE A 621 -36.00 -38.45 13.75
CA ILE A 621 -35.57 -39.82 13.47
C ILE A 621 -34.41 -39.78 12.48
N VAL A 622 -33.23 -40.19 12.94
CA VAL A 622 -31.97 -40.03 12.20
C VAL A 622 -31.23 -41.36 12.02
N SER A 623 -30.37 -41.43 11.01
CA SER A 623 -29.46 -42.57 10.82
C SER A 623 -28.27 -42.49 11.79
N ARG A 624 -27.91 -43.60 12.47
CA ARG A 624 -26.79 -43.59 13.44
C ARG A 624 -25.44 -43.26 12.78
N LYS A 625 -25.15 -43.91 11.64
CA LYS A 625 -23.84 -43.88 10.96
C LYS A 625 -23.44 -42.50 10.43
N TYR A 626 -24.41 -41.70 9.98
CA TYR A 626 -24.10 -40.44 9.32
C TYR A 626 -24.12 -39.24 10.26
N TRP A 627 -24.62 -39.37 11.50
CA TRP A 627 -24.78 -38.26 12.44
C TRP A 627 -23.60 -38.12 13.42
N PRO A 628 -23.42 -36.95 14.06
CA PRO A 628 -22.30 -36.73 14.98
C PRO A 628 -22.38 -37.67 16.20
N GLY A 629 -21.33 -38.46 16.41
CA GLY A 629 -21.23 -39.46 17.48
C GLY A 629 -21.60 -40.90 17.07
N GLY A 630 -21.85 -41.18 15.79
CA GLY A 630 -21.81 -42.54 15.26
C GLY A 630 -20.42 -42.84 14.70
N ASN A 631 -19.62 -43.65 15.38
CA ASN A 631 -18.32 -44.08 14.89
C ASN A 631 -18.42 -45.45 14.19
N ASP A 632 -17.63 -45.65 13.14
CA ASP A 632 -17.42 -46.97 12.51
C ASP A 632 -16.63 -47.94 13.42
N GLU A 633 -15.97 -47.43 14.47
CA GLU A 633 -15.25 -48.23 15.47
C GLU A 633 -16.17 -49.12 16.32
N ASP A 634 -17.49 -48.84 16.34
CA ASP A 634 -18.47 -49.68 17.04
C ASP A 634 -18.84 -50.95 16.24
N GLU A 635 -18.45 -51.08 14.95
CA GLU A 635 -18.80 -52.24 14.12
C GLU A 635 -17.93 -53.49 14.41
N GLU A 636 -16.78 -53.37 15.09
CA GLU A 636 -15.94 -54.53 15.46
C GLU A 636 -16.37 -55.21 16.77
N ASP A 637 -17.15 -54.53 17.62
CA ASP A 637 -17.65 -55.09 18.89
C ASP A 637 -19.09 -55.66 18.78
N ASP A 638 -19.77 -55.48 17.64
CA ASP A 638 -21.13 -56.00 17.39
C ASP A 638 -21.17 -57.50 17.01
N LEU A 639 -20.07 -58.25 17.19
CA LEU A 639 -19.98 -59.71 16.95
C LEU A 639 -20.11 -60.58 18.20
N ASP A 640 -20.32 -60.01 19.39
CA ASP A 640 -20.69 -60.78 20.58
C ASP A 640 -22.11 -60.40 21.02
N ASP A 641 -23.09 -61.15 20.51
CA ASP A 641 -24.37 -61.35 21.18
C ASP A 641 -24.09 -61.77 22.64
N ASP A 642 -24.69 -61.04 23.60
CA ASP A 642 -24.97 -61.47 25.01
C ASP A 642 -24.17 -60.83 26.18
N TYR A 643 -23.72 -59.57 26.10
CA TYR A 643 -23.35 -58.83 27.33
C TYR A 643 -24.03 -57.45 27.46
N ASP A 644 -24.76 -57.28 28.57
CA ASP A 644 -25.20 -56.02 29.16
C ASP A 644 -24.00 -55.10 29.47
N MET A 645 -23.39 -54.51 28.44
CA MET A 645 -22.44 -53.39 28.59
C MET A 645 -23.21 -52.09 28.38
N GLU A 646 -23.63 -51.51 29.50
CA GLU A 646 -24.07 -50.12 29.58
C GLU A 646 -22.97 -49.20 29.03
N ASP A 647 -23.16 -48.71 27.81
CA ASP A 647 -22.41 -47.57 27.26
C ASP A 647 -22.37 -46.46 28.32
N ALA A 648 -21.18 -46.21 28.88
CA ALA A 648 -20.92 -45.26 29.96
C ALA A 648 -21.23 -43.78 29.62
N SER A 649 -21.77 -43.49 28.43
CA SER A 649 -22.15 -42.17 27.94
C SER A 649 -23.67 -41.94 27.87
N ASN A 650 -24.50 -42.98 27.94
CA ASN A 650 -25.95 -42.85 28.11
C ASN A 650 -26.28 -42.98 29.60
N ALA A 651 -25.84 -42.02 30.40
CA ALA A 651 -26.35 -41.86 31.76
C ALA A 651 -27.88 -41.90 31.68
N SER A 652 -28.50 -42.84 32.40
CA SER A 652 -29.95 -43.01 32.45
C SER A 652 -30.55 -41.80 33.18
N ILE A 653 -30.67 -40.68 32.48
CA ILE A 653 -31.28 -39.46 33.00
C ILE A 653 -32.72 -39.80 33.36
N LYS A 654 -33.10 -39.53 34.61
CA LYS A 654 -34.51 -39.55 35.00
C LYS A 654 -35.18 -38.35 34.36
N LEU A 655 -35.87 -38.55 33.24
CA LEU A 655 -36.61 -37.49 32.56
C LEU A 655 -37.74 -36.95 33.45
N TRP A 656 -38.27 -35.79 33.08
CA TRP A 656 -39.42 -35.20 33.76
C TRP A 656 -40.56 -36.23 33.85
N PRO A 657 -41.26 -36.34 34.99
CA PRO A 657 -42.36 -37.29 35.17
C PRO A 657 -43.37 -37.27 33.99
N GLY A 658 -43.66 -38.44 33.40
CA GLY A 658 -44.59 -38.59 32.26
C GLY A 658 -43.97 -38.43 30.86
N GLN A 659 -42.76 -37.87 30.75
CA GLN A 659 -42.06 -37.83 29.44
C GLN A 659 -41.65 -39.21 28.95
N GLN A 660 -41.20 -40.08 29.86
CA GLN A 660 -40.79 -41.44 29.51
C GLN A 660 -41.96 -42.27 28.96
N GLU A 661 -43.15 -42.16 29.56
CA GLU A 661 -44.38 -42.79 29.07
C GLU A 661 -44.74 -42.28 27.67
N SER A 662 -44.67 -40.96 27.46
CA SER A 662 -44.96 -40.35 26.15
C SER A 662 -43.98 -40.79 25.05
N LEU A 663 -42.70 -41.01 25.39
CA LEU A 663 -41.69 -41.54 24.46
C LEU A 663 -41.96 -43.02 24.12
N GLU A 664 -42.39 -43.82 25.10
CA GLU A 664 -42.77 -45.22 24.90
C GLU A 664 -44.01 -45.35 24.01
N GLU A 665 -45.02 -44.48 24.21
CA GLU A 665 -46.20 -44.38 23.33
C GLU A 665 -45.81 -44.04 21.89
N TYR A 666 -44.90 -43.07 21.71
CA TYR A 666 -44.38 -42.70 20.38
C TYR A 666 -43.68 -43.89 19.70
N ASP A 667 -42.80 -44.63 20.40
CA ASP A 667 -42.13 -45.81 19.85
C ASP A 667 -43.10 -46.94 19.49
N GLN A 668 -44.15 -47.15 20.28
CA GLN A 668 -45.18 -48.15 19.97
C GLN A 668 -45.92 -47.84 18.67
N GLU A 669 -46.32 -46.58 18.46
CA GLU A 669 -46.97 -46.16 17.22
C GLU A 669 -45.99 -46.17 16.03
N PHE A 670 -44.74 -45.77 16.24
CA PHE A 670 -43.71 -45.86 15.22
C PHE A 670 -43.49 -47.30 14.74
N ARG A 671 -43.46 -48.29 15.66
CA ARG A 671 -43.33 -49.72 15.31
C ARG A 671 -44.49 -50.24 14.47
N LYS A 672 -45.69 -49.66 14.59
CA LYS A 672 -46.82 -50.03 13.71
C LYS A 672 -46.58 -49.61 12.27
N ILE A 673 -45.92 -48.46 12.08
CA ILE A 673 -45.56 -47.91 10.77
C ILE A 673 -44.35 -48.65 10.18
N LYS A 674 -43.27 -48.83 10.96
CA LYS A 674 -42.06 -49.55 10.54
C LYS A 674 -41.85 -50.83 11.39
N LYS A 675 -42.52 -51.90 10.97
CA LYS A 675 -42.63 -53.20 11.68
C LYS A 675 -41.32 -53.93 12.03
N SER A 676 -40.19 -53.54 11.46
CA SER A 676 -38.88 -54.19 11.68
C SER A 676 -37.83 -53.27 12.31
N ARG A 677 -38.24 -52.16 12.95
CA ARG A 677 -37.32 -51.17 13.54
C ARG A 677 -37.81 -50.74 14.93
N LYS A 678 -36.88 -50.49 15.85
CA LYS A 678 -37.11 -49.95 17.20
C LYS A 678 -36.34 -48.63 17.34
N LEU A 679 -36.92 -47.63 18.01
CA LEU A 679 -36.23 -46.37 18.27
C LEU A 679 -35.35 -46.47 19.54
N LYS A 680 -34.14 -45.90 19.47
CA LYS A 680 -33.29 -45.60 20.62
C LYS A 680 -33.30 -44.09 20.78
N PHE A 681 -34.01 -43.59 21.79
CA PHE A 681 -34.06 -42.16 22.07
C PHE A 681 -32.74 -41.67 22.67
N LEU A 682 -32.34 -40.44 22.32
CA LEU A 682 -31.18 -39.75 22.86
C LEU A 682 -31.65 -38.45 23.55
N PRO A 683 -32.14 -38.53 24.80
CA PRO A 683 -32.79 -37.39 25.45
C PRO A 683 -31.86 -36.21 25.67
N THR A 684 -30.56 -36.43 25.88
CA THR A 684 -29.57 -35.35 26.06
C THR A 684 -29.44 -34.42 24.86
N LYS A 685 -29.80 -34.89 23.66
CA LYS A 685 -29.74 -34.12 22.40
C LYS A 685 -31.08 -33.49 22.02
N GLY A 686 -32.10 -33.60 22.87
CA GLY A 686 -33.43 -33.03 22.64
C GLY A 686 -33.54 -31.56 23.07
N SER A 687 -34.71 -30.97 22.83
CA SER A 687 -35.07 -29.64 23.32
C SER A 687 -36.51 -29.65 23.83
N ILE A 688 -36.78 -28.97 24.93
CA ILE A 688 -38.10 -28.94 25.58
C ILE A 688 -38.55 -27.50 25.73
N ARG A 689 -39.75 -27.21 25.23
CA ARG A 689 -40.43 -25.94 25.46
C ARG A 689 -41.25 -26.03 26.75
N LEU A 690 -40.84 -25.29 27.76
CA LEU A 690 -41.55 -25.18 29.04
C LEU A 690 -42.38 -23.91 29.08
N ASN A 691 -43.63 -24.03 29.53
CA ASN A 691 -44.46 -22.90 29.94
C ASN A 691 -44.53 -22.93 31.46
N LEU A 692 -43.80 -22.03 32.11
CA LEU A 692 -43.72 -21.92 33.57
C LEU A 692 -44.73 -20.86 34.04
N GLU A 693 -45.66 -21.26 34.90
CA GLU A 693 -46.63 -20.35 35.52
C GLU A 693 -46.24 -20.14 36.98
N PHE A 694 -45.75 -18.93 37.29
CA PHE A 694 -45.44 -18.48 38.65
C PHE A 694 -46.59 -17.60 39.19
N GLN A 695 -46.53 -17.21 40.47
CA GLN A 695 -47.58 -16.39 41.09
C GLN A 695 -47.69 -14.99 40.46
N SER A 696 -46.56 -14.41 40.02
CA SER A 696 -46.48 -13.05 39.46
C SER A 696 -46.34 -12.99 37.93
N ARG A 697 -45.86 -14.07 37.27
CA ARG A 697 -45.49 -14.06 35.85
C ARG A 697 -45.63 -15.43 35.17
N THR A 698 -45.75 -15.41 33.85
CA THR A 698 -45.66 -16.60 33.00
C THR A 698 -44.43 -16.49 32.10
N LEU A 699 -43.67 -17.58 31.96
CA LEU A 699 -42.43 -17.61 31.20
C LEU A 699 -42.41 -18.83 30.28
N THR A 700 -42.30 -18.60 28.97
CA THR A 700 -42.08 -19.65 27.98
C THR A 700 -40.60 -19.70 27.61
N VAL A 701 -39.93 -20.82 27.86
CA VAL A 701 -38.50 -20.99 27.58
C VAL A 701 -38.25 -22.32 26.89
N ASP A 702 -37.40 -22.30 25.87
CA ASP A 702 -36.84 -23.50 25.25
C ASP A 702 -35.56 -23.89 25.99
N VAL A 703 -35.54 -25.07 26.61
CA VAL A 703 -34.45 -25.54 27.48
C VAL A 703 -33.98 -26.95 27.13
N SER A 704 -32.79 -27.31 27.59
CA SER A 704 -32.31 -28.69 27.50
C SER A 704 -33.15 -29.61 28.42
N PRO A 705 -33.28 -30.90 28.09
CA PRO A 705 -33.97 -31.88 28.92
C PRO A 705 -33.39 -32.02 30.33
N GLU A 706 -32.08 -31.79 30.47
CA GLU A 706 -31.38 -31.76 31.76
C GLU A 706 -31.81 -30.55 32.60
N ALA A 707 -31.84 -29.36 31.99
CA ALA A 707 -32.29 -28.14 32.65
C ALA A 707 -33.76 -28.25 33.09
N ALA A 708 -34.62 -28.82 32.24
CA ALA A 708 -36.01 -29.12 32.59
C ALA A 708 -36.10 -30.09 33.77
N THR A 709 -35.37 -31.21 33.72
CA THR A 709 -35.37 -32.22 34.79
C THR A 709 -34.95 -31.63 36.13
N ILE A 710 -33.93 -30.77 36.16
CA ILE A 710 -33.51 -30.08 37.39
C ILE A 710 -34.65 -29.23 37.95
N LEU A 711 -35.36 -28.49 37.10
CA LEU A 711 -36.49 -27.66 37.52
C LEU A 711 -37.66 -28.50 38.08
N SER A 712 -37.92 -29.69 37.51
CA SER A 712 -38.96 -30.61 38.01
C SER A 712 -38.79 -31.00 39.48
N LEU A 713 -37.56 -30.95 40.02
CA LEU A 713 -37.31 -31.25 41.43
C LEU A 713 -37.95 -30.21 42.36
N PHE A 714 -38.08 -28.97 41.89
CA PHE A 714 -38.62 -27.83 42.63
C PHE A 714 -40.13 -27.67 42.42
N GLU A 715 -40.74 -28.42 41.49
CA GLU A 715 -42.18 -28.36 41.22
C GLU A 715 -43.00 -28.88 42.42
N GLY A 716 -43.85 -28.01 42.99
CA GLY A 716 -44.81 -28.36 44.04
C GLY A 716 -44.23 -28.63 45.43
N LYS A 717 -42.96 -28.30 45.68
CA LYS A 717 -42.29 -28.47 46.99
C LYS A 717 -41.50 -27.22 47.37
N GLU A 718 -41.79 -26.61 48.53
CA GLU A 718 -40.97 -25.57 49.17
C GLU A 718 -39.64 -26.15 49.73
N GLN A 719 -38.93 -26.96 48.93
CA GLN A 719 -37.68 -27.61 49.33
C GLN A 719 -36.50 -26.95 48.64
N THR A 720 -35.48 -26.68 49.43
CA THR A 720 -34.21 -26.12 48.98
C THR A 720 -33.23 -27.27 48.80
N TYR A 721 -32.46 -27.26 47.72
CA TYR A 721 -31.54 -28.35 47.42
C TYR A 721 -30.10 -27.84 47.34
N SER A 722 -29.16 -28.57 47.94
CA SER A 722 -27.74 -28.33 47.71
C SER A 722 -27.31 -28.90 46.35
N ARG A 723 -26.23 -28.37 45.77
CA ARG A 723 -25.65 -28.88 44.52
C ARG A 723 -25.41 -30.40 44.55
N ASN A 724 -24.93 -30.92 45.68
CA ASN A 724 -24.63 -32.35 45.81
C ASN A 724 -25.91 -33.21 45.87
N ASP A 725 -27.01 -32.66 46.39
CA ASP A 725 -28.30 -33.35 46.44
C ASP A 725 -28.91 -33.47 45.04
N ILE A 726 -28.78 -32.42 44.23
CA ILE A 726 -29.24 -32.39 42.83
C ILE A 726 -28.46 -33.43 42.01
N VAL A 727 -27.12 -33.47 42.14
CA VAL A 727 -26.26 -34.47 41.47
C VAL A 727 -26.68 -35.90 41.83
N THR A 728 -26.93 -36.16 43.12
CA THR A 728 -27.33 -37.49 43.60
C THR A 728 -28.71 -37.91 43.07
N LYS A 729 -29.63 -36.96 42.91
CA LYS A 729 -31.01 -37.23 42.46
C LYS A 729 -31.14 -37.38 40.93
N VAL A 730 -30.45 -36.53 40.17
CA VAL A 730 -30.57 -36.46 38.70
C VAL A 730 -29.61 -37.43 38.00
N LYS A 731 -28.53 -37.85 38.68
CA LYS A 731 -27.48 -38.75 38.12
C LYS A 731 -26.87 -38.23 36.81
N VAL A 732 -26.75 -36.91 36.68
CA VAL A 732 -26.08 -36.24 35.56
C VAL A 732 -24.71 -35.74 36.03
N ASP A 733 -23.79 -35.55 35.07
CA ASP A 733 -22.47 -35.03 35.37
C ASP A 733 -22.53 -33.66 36.05
N LYS A 734 -21.61 -33.43 36.98
CA LYS A 734 -21.56 -32.25 37.83
C LYS A 734 -21.34 -30.97 37.02
N ALA A 735 -20.61 -31.04 35.91
CA ALA A 735 -20.35 -29.89 35.05
C ALA A 735 -21.66 -29.36 34.41
N VAL A 736 -22.44 -30.26 33.81
CA VAL A 736 -23.73 -29.96 33.17
C VAL A 736 -24.74 -29.39 34.16
N ILE A 737 -24.79 -29.93 35.38
CA ILE A 737 -25.67 -29.42 36.43
C ILE A 737 -25.32 -27.98 36.81
N VAL A 738 -24.03 -27.65 36.91
CA VAL A 738 -23.60 -26.27 37.22
C VAL A 738 -24.03 -25.31 36.12
N GLU A 739 -23.81 -25.68 34.86
CA GLU A 739 -24.23 -24.87 33.70
C GLU A 739 -25.75 -24.65 33.66
N CYS A 740 -26.54 -25.69 33.92
CA CYS A 740 -27.99 -25.60 33.99
C CYS A 740 -28.47 -24.72 35.17
N LEU A 741 -27.80 -24.79 36.33
CA LEU A 741 -28.13 -23.96 37.49
C LEU A 741 -27.77 -22.49 37.23
N GLU A 742 -26.62 -22.21 36.63
CA GLU A 742 -26.23 -20.86 36.21
C GLU A 742 -27.21 -20.29 35.18
N PHE A 743 -27.68 -21.10 34.24
CA PHE A 743 -28.73 -20.72 33.29
C PHE A 743 -30.02 -20.31 34.01
N TRP A 744 -30.53 -21.14 34.93
CA TRP A 744 -31.75 -20.83 35.68
C TRP A 744 -31.61 -19.65 36.64
N MET A 745 -30.42 -19.43 37.20
CA MET A 745 -30.11 -18.22 37.97
C MET A 745 -30.13 -16.97 37.10
N LYS A 746 -29.55 -17.05 35.89
CA LYS A 746 -29.56 -15.93 34.93
C LYS A 746 -30.97 -15.60 34.44
N MET A 747 -31.85 -16.59 34.37
CA MET A 747 -33.27 -16.41 34.03
C MET A 747 -34.13 -16.01 35.24
N GLU A 748 -33.51 -15.77 36.41
CA GLU A 748 -34.16 -15.39 37.67
C GLU A 748 -35.23 -16.40 38.12
N VAL A 749 -35.07 -17.69 37.77
CA VAL A 749 -35.98 -18.76 38.20
C VAL A 749 -35.51 -19.39 39.51
N LEU A 750 -34.19 -19.46 39.72
CA LEU A 750 -33.56 -19.98 40.94
C LEU A 750 -32.67 -18.93 41.60
N GLU A 751 -32.71 -18.83 42.93
CA GLU A 751 -31.78 -18.05 43.75
C GLU A 751 -30.85 -18.96 44.57
N LEU A 752 -29.59 -18.55 44.73
CA LEU A 752 -28.66 -19.21 45.64
C LEU A 752 -28.71 -18.54 47.01
N SER A 753 -29.20 -19.27 48.03
CA SER A 753 -29.19 -18.78 49.41
C SER A 753 -27.77 -18.73 49.99
N ALA A 754 -27.59 -17.93 51.04
CA ALA A 754 -26.31 -17.80 51.76
C ALA A 754 -25.77 -19.14 52.31
N ASP A 755 -26.64 -20.14 52.50
CA ASP A 755 -26.32 -21.47 52.99
C ASP A 755 -25.92 -22.45 51.86
N GLY A 756 -25.78 -21.97 50.61
CA GLY A 756 -25.38 -22.77 49.46
C GLY A 756 -26.47 -23.69 48.91
N HIS A 757 -27.75 -23.35 49.16
CA HIS A 757 -28.91 -24.08 48.66
C HIS A 757 -29.64 -23.25 47.60
N TYR A 758 -30.14 -23.92 46.57
CA TYR A 758 -30.95 -23.29 45.52
C TYR A 758 -32.43 -23.28 45.94
N GLN A 759 -33.10 -22.15 45.69
CA GLN A 759 -34.52 -21.93 46.00
C GLN A 759 -35.23 -21.35 44.77
N LEU A 760 -36.53 -21.60 44.65
CA LEU A 760 -37.35 -21.10 43.55
C LEU A 760 -37.82 -19.68 43.84
N ILE A 761 -37.70 -18.78 42.85
CA ILE A 761 -38.20 -17.40 42.95
C ILE A 761 -39.60 -17.38 42.35
N GLU A 762 -40.62 -17.14 43.19
CA GLU A 762 -42.02 -17.07 42.74
C GLU A 762 -42.45 -15.66 42.26
N GLU A 763 -41.66 -14.62 42.60
CA GLU A 763 -41.90 -13.20 42.28
C GLU A 763 -41.38 -12.76 40.91
#